data_AF-A0A086IZA8-F1
#
_entry.id   AF-A0A086IZA8-F1
#
_cell.length_a   1.000
_cell.length_b   1.000
_cell.length_c   1.000
_cell.angle_alpha   90.00
_cell.angle_beta   90.00
_cell.angle_gamma   90.00
#
_symmetry.space_group_name_H-M   'P 1'
#
loop_
_entity.id
_entity.type
_entity.pdbx_description
1 polymer ?
#
loop_
_entity_poly.entity_id
_entity_poly.type
_entity_poly.pdbx_seq_one_letter_code
_entity_poly.pdbx_strand_id
1 'polypeptide(L)'
;MKYFSIWTKTIILINILLMNISRADIKLSEIESTLKFEIKTSLNSVKINPEGPLNLLRGLIYQKMECMYNKRFFAPEIDTKYNLEEDESDCKRQNYYTYTRDEQKDKAYKALSENEMDLYTENYHTHLIDLFPSPTGDVTIETRGNQSFIQFLRAEKVEKYALHILAMLLLFSEGVNIPIEVTNSVLKVYEKDKKDEIYFKVPMAIPWISTVTNELETICQKKAKRLIIFFKENSNSSEVLSMLNDRCTKASVISGKFLNSPKFLIQSYIFGFIDTANQAKEFIQVVHSMTEKYVPKTKILSRSGYLYDRLFKPTGAEEGTDCMALMKDIEQIKSMYKVFPFLDSTEIPAYRSIPLYNRKTKLFSDNRLEDYSNCVECVILSLFCCLAYDPAERIYRTDHMGDVSEELKEFFSLENQPVDTTKAEFQKEWCKVVADLKNPRIAYCTGRNELDCGLINMLMVIAEVVNAPEEEKDKILGFSQYLNDKHGEFDDKLYDAVEKYTESLLKHLSKTKNIEIELSEVESTIYNNGRYDISGDIIIRFQHNGIYNTIVLEISDQHSSIEMKSPTMKFTDLRVNKMNKMIKSCKNRKTFIENLFLIYAGYEMRKIRDNEENKKYIKNEIQNVVENNFIDINRLLLIKKISDLDYKIELLTGSIVYSMDKKLFPCHPIVRFTSNILGSTELDNQNTQNRILPSIVAANLHSTREGNLNYPKIQLQEKTYNYILTNLSLQEFVKYTLDYDISIFIMWIKYCIDKIDPDKNPFLNLLLSSLVNEIVCDHLFKDDSMKYSKIIDELIIKNYPSRKDKLISEIHFIWIVYICARENPNIELIKENINAIHSAKYITLESRSYTEECFGFDKVVETLKKLKDSLCDNEDSIRKINKIIFILELE
;
A
#
# COMPACT_ATOMS: atom_id res chain seq x y z
N MET A 1 -20.20 15.14 38.80
CA MET A 1 -19.87 16.28 37.90
C MET A 1 -18.59 16.07 37.08
N LYS A 2 -17.52 15.45 37.61
CA LYS A 2 -16.34 14.99 36.84
C LYS A 2 -16.63 13.95 35.73
N TYR A 3 -17.77 13.27 35.78
CA TYR A 3 -18.22 12.32 34.75
C TYR A 3 -18.79 12.99 33.48
N PHE A 4 -19.24 14.25 33.56
CA PHE A 4 -19.68 15.00 32.38
C PHE A 4 -18.49 15.40 31.47
N SER A 5 -17.29 15.50 32.06
CA SER A 5 -15.99 15.67 31.36
C SER A 5 -15.52 14.40 30.63
N ILE A 6 -16.10 13.22 30.93
CA ILE A 6 -15.81 11.96 30.22
C ILE A 6 -16.71 11.85 28.99
N TRP A 7 -17.96 12.32 29.07
CA TRP A 7 -18.84 12.49 27.91
C TRP A 7 -18.26 13.48 26.87
N THR A 8 -17.49 14.48 27.32
CA THR A 8 -16.74 15.39 26.44
C THR A 8 -15.57 14.70 25.71
N LYS A 9 -15.09 13.55 26.19
CA LYS A 9 -14.04 12.75 25.52
C LYS A 9 -14.62 11.85 24.43
N THR A 10 -15.85 11.37 24.61
CA THR A 10 -16.54 10.49 23.63
C THR A 10 -17.03 11.27 22.41
N ILE A 11 -17.53 12.50 22.58
CA ILE A 11 -18.03 13.33 21.46
C ILE A 11 -16.89 13.92 20.59
N ILE A 12 -15.66 13.98 21.11
CA ILE A 12 -14.48 14.38 20.30
C ILE A 12 -13.85 13.17 19.60
N LEU A 13 -14.06 11.94 20.09
CA LEU A 13 -13.77 10.71 19.34
C LEU A 13 -14.58 10.63 18.04
N ILE A 14 -15.84 11.11 18.04
CA ILE A 14 -16.66 11.29 16.81
C ILE A 14 -15.98 12.26 15.81
N ASN A 15 -15.17 13.21 16.31
CA ASN A 15 -14.40 14.13 15.47
C ASN A 15 -13.10 13.51 14.89
N ILE A 16 -12.76 12.27 15.23
CA ILE A 16 -11.53 11.58 14.77
C ILE A 16 -11.82 10.47 13.73
N LEU A 17 -13.07 10.03 13.52
CA LEU A 17 -13.26 8.67 13.01
C LEU A 17 -13.81 8.43 11.62
N LEU A 18 -14.11 9.45 10.84
CA LEU A 18 -14.73 9.20 9.55
C LEU A 18 -14.14 10.12 8.48
N MET A 19 -12.84 9.90 8.21
CA MET A 19 -11.99 10.65 7.26
C MET A 19 -11.84 10.02 5.86
N ASN A 20 -12.66 10.45 4.92
CA ASN A 20 -12.85 9.91 3.57
C ASN A 20 -11.55 9.48 2.89
N ILE A 21 -11.46 8.40 2.11
CA ILE A 21 -10.34 8.24 1.15
C ILE A 21 -10.64 9.12 -0.06
N SER A 22 -9.81 10.13 -0.34
CA SER A 22 -10.00 10.95 -1.54
C SER A 22 -9.55 10.18 -2.78
N ARG A 23 -10.51 9.53 -3.42
CA ARG A 23 -10.42 9.12 -4.81
C ARG A 23 -11.02 10.25 -5.66
N ALA A 24 -10.32 10.66 -6.72
CA ALA A 24 -10.92 11.54 -7.72
C ALA A 24 -12.05 10.79 -8.44
N ASP A 25 -13.20 11.44 -8.62
CA ASP A 25 -14.44 10.85 -9.15
C ASP A 25 -14.62 11.03 -10.67
N ILE A 26 -13.57 11.46 -11.38
CA ILE A 26 -13.64 11.75 -12.82
C ILE A 26 -13.47 10.47 -13.65
N LYS A 27 -14.51 10.11 -14.42
CA LYS A 27 -14.47 8.96 -15.35
C LYS A 27 -13.49 9.18 -16.50
N LEU A 28 -13.03 8.07 -17.09
CA LEU A 28 -12.18 8.14 -18.29
C LEU A 28 -12.86 8.89 -19.46
N SER A 29 -14.18 8.75 -19.62
CA SER A 29 -14.95 9.50 -20.62
C SER A 29 -15.05 11.00 -20.30
N GLU A 30 -15.08 11.36 -19.02
CA GLU A 30 -15.04 12.75 -18.56
C GLU A 30 -13.67 13.37 -18.82
N ILE A 31 -12.58 12.65 -18.53
CA ILE A 31 -11.21 13.07 -18.90
C ILE A 31 -11.11 13.26 -20.42
N GLU A 32 -11.64 12.33 -21.23
CA GLU A 32 -11.67 12.48 -22.68
C GLU A 32 -12.44 13.74 -23.11
N SER A 33 -13.56 14.05 -22.46
CA SER A 33 -14.30 15.30 -22.70
C SER A 33 -13.47 16.54 -22.39
N THR A 34 -12.62 16.51 -21.35
CA THR A 34 -11.72 17.64 -21.01
C THR A 34 -10.58 17.80 -22.01
N LEU A 35 -10.06 16.71 -22.58
CA LEU A 35 -9.03 16.77 -23.62
C LEU A 35 -9.56 17.33 -24.95
N LYS A 36 -10.85 17.12 -25.24
CA LYS A 36 -11.55 17.66 -26.41
C LYS A 36 -12.13 19.05 -26.18
N PHE A 37 -12.00 19.61 -24.97
CA PHE A 37 -12.57 20.91 -24.66
C PHE A 37 -11.79 22.02 -25.34
N GLU A 38 -12.51 22.89 -26.06
CA GLU A 38 -11.94 24.01 -26.79
C GLU A 38 -12.27 25.35 -26.12
N ILE A 39 -11.26 26.19 -26.00
CA ILE A 39 -11.38 27.58 -25.59
C ILE A 39 -11.32 28.45 -26.84
N LYS A 40 -12.37 29.25 -27.07
CA LYS A 40 -12.41 30.22 -28.17
C LYS A 40 -11.58 31.44 -27.78
N THR A 41 -10.50 31.71 -28.52
CA THR A 41 -9.73 32.97 -28.40
C THR A 41 -10.03 33.90 -29.56
N SER A 42 -9.54 35.14 -29.51
CA SER A 42 -9.74 36.14 -30.56
C SER A 42 -9.09 35.79 -31.91
N LEU A 43 -8.15 34.83 -31.94
CA LEU A 43 -7.39 34.47 -33.14
C LEU A 43 -7.60 33.03 -33.59
N ASN A 44 -7.60 32.04 -32.66
CA ASN A 44 -7.77 30.61 -32.95
C ASN A 44 -8.43 29.87 -31.76
N SER A 45 -9.09 28.73 -31.97
CA SER A 45 -9.45 27.86 -30.84
C SER A 45 -8.21 27.10 -30.32
N VAL A 46 -8.11 27.01 -29.00
CA VAL A 46 -7.03 26.28 -28.31
C VAL A 46 -7.63 25.20 -27.43
N LYS A 47 -6.92 24.08 -27.30
CA LYS A 47 -7.22 22.97 -26.39
C LYS A 47 -6.05 22.75 -25.44
N ILE A 48 -6.24 21.98 -24.37
CA ILE A 48 -5.13 21.59 -23.50
C ILE A 48 -4.10 20.77 -24.27
N ASN A 49 -2.82 20.92 -23.94
CA ASN A 49 -1.79 20.06 -24.49
C ASN A 49 -1.93 18.66 -23.86
N PRO A 50 -2.18 17.58 -24.64
CA PRO A 50 -2.31 16.23 -24.10
C PRO A 50 -1.02 15.71 -23.45
N GLU A 51 0.13 16.30 -23.78
CA GLU A 51 1.43 15.97 -23.18
C GLU A 51 1.71 16.82 -21.93
N GLY A 52 0.88 17.82 -21.64
CA GLY A 52 1.08 18.84 -20.62
C GLY A 52 0.53 18.47 -19.23
N PRO A 53 0.70 19.37 -18.24
CA PRO A 53 0.29 19.14 -16.85
C PRO A 53 -1.22 19.28 -16.61
N LEU A 54 -1.98 19.84 -17.57
CA LEU A 54 -3.44 19.91 -17.51
C LEU A 54 -4.13 18.61 -17.95
N ASN A 55 -3.38 17.63 -18.45
CA ASN A 55 -3.93 16.32 -18.77
C ASN A 55 -4.23 15.55 -17.48
N LEU A 56 -5.52 15.48 -17.11
CA LEU A 56 -6.00 14.77 -15.92
C LEU A 56 -5.73 13.25 -15.93
N LEU A 57 -5.35 12.68 -17.09
CA LEU A 57 -4.86 11.30 -17.15
C LEU A 57 -3.63 11.07 -16.26
N ARG A 58 -2.78 12.10 -16.04
CA ARG A 58 -1.65 12.01 -15.09
C ARG A 58 -2.16 11.70 -13.67
N GLY A 59 -3.13 12.49 -13.21
CA GLY A 59 -3.76 12.32 -11.90
C GLY A 59 -4.43 10.95 -11.76
N LEU A 60 -5.17 10.51 -12.78
CA LEU A 60 -5.80 9.19 -12.80
C LEU A 60 -4.76 8.07 -12.67
N ILE A 61 -3.63 8.16 -13.38
CA ILE A 61 -2.56 7.16 -13.27
C ILE A 61 -1.91 7.21 -11.87
N TYR A 62 -1.63 8.39 -11.32
CA TYR A 62 -1.06 8.51 -9.97
C TYR A 62 -1.95 7.87 -8.91
N GLN A 63 -3.27 8.07 -9.02
CA GLN A 63 -4.26 7.47 -8.15
C GLN A 63 -4.32 5.95 -8.33
N LYS A 64 -4.46 5.44 -9.56
CA LYS A 64 -4.54 3.98 -9.82
C LYS A 64 -3.26 3.22 -9.46
N MET A 65 -2.11 3.89 -9.50
CA MET A 65 -0.83 3.34 -9.04
C MET A 65 -0.60 3.51 -7.53
N GLU A 66 -1.48 4.22 -6.81
CA GLU A 66 -1.37 4.50 -5.38
C GLU A 66 -0.07 5.26 -5.03
N CYS A 67 0.37 6.14 -5.93
CA CYS A 67 1.64 6.87 -5.78
C CYS A 67 1.65 7.75 -4.51
N MET A 68 0.54 8.45 -4.25
CA MET A 68 0.44 9.33 -3.07
C MET A 68 0.35 8.53 -1.77
N TYR A 69 -0.39 7.41 -1.76
CA TYR A 69 -0.40 6.47 -0.63
C TYR A 69 1.01 6.01 -0.28
N ASN A 70 1.74 5.49 -1.28
CA ASN A 70 3.10 5.00 -1.05
C ASN A 70 4.04 6.13 -0.60
N LYS A 71 3.92 7.33 -1.18
CA LYS A 71 4.75 8.48 -0.81
C LYS A 71 4.44 9.00 0.60
N ARG A 72 3.17 9.01 1.02
CA ARG A 72 2.75 9.52 2.35
C ARG A 72 3.17 8.61 3.50
N PHE A 73 3.29 7.30 3.28
CA PHE A 73 3.59 6.36 4.36
C PHE A 73 5.01 5.80 4.36
N PHE A 74 5.64 5.66 3.19
CA PHE A 74 6.90 4.92 3.07
C PHE A 74 8.08 5.77 2.63
N ALA A 75 7.87 7.04 2.26
CA ALA A 75 8.96 7.94 1.91
C ALA A 75 10.00 8.03 3.04
N PRO A 76 11.30 7.91 2.76
CA PRO A 76 12.35 8.00 3.78
C PRO A 76 12.46 9.39 4.42
N GLU A 77 11.81 10.40 3.85
CA GLU A 77 11.76 11.74 4.40
C GLU A 77 10.64 11.93 5.45
N ILE A 78 9.78 10.93 5.64
CA ILE A 78 8.70 10.94 6.64
C ILE A 78 9.14 10.12 7.87
N ASP A 79 9.03 10.74 9.04
CA ASP A 79 9.20 10.12 10.35
C ASP A 79 7.85 9.58 10.83
N THR A 80 7.59 8.31 10.51
CA THR A 80 6.36 7.62 10.90
C THR A 80 6.30 7.47 12.43
N LYS A 81 5.24 7.95 13.08
CA LYS A 81 5.09 7.83 14.54
C LYS A 81 4.57 6.44 14.91
N TYR A 82 5.49 5.59 15.35
CA TYR A 82 5.21 4.28 15.92
C TYR A 82 6.20 3.93 17.04
N ASN A 83 5.89 2.90 17.82
CA ASN A 83 6.77 2.31 18.83
C ASN A 83 6.33 0.88 19.17
N LEU A 84 7.29 -0.01 19.44
CA LEU A 84 7.05 -1.37 19.95
C LEU A 84 7.89 -1.60 21.21
N GLU A 85 7.24 -1.96 22.31
CA GLU A 85 7.85 -2.23 23.62
C GLU A 85 7.25 -3.50 24.25
N GLU A 86 7.97 -4.17 25.16
CA GLU A 86 7.44 -5.27 25.98
C GLU A 86 6.73 -4.75 27.25
N ASP A 87 5.57 -5.31 27.59
CA ASP A 87 4.86 -5.00 28.84
C ASP A 87 5.29 -5.98 29.95
N GLU A 88 5.90 -5.45 31.02
CA GLU A 88 6.38 -6.25 32.15
C GLU A 88 5.27 -6.64 33.14
N SER A 89 4.05 -6.10 33.00
CA SER A 89 3.04 -6.10 34.07
C SER A 89 2.00 -7.23 34.04
N ASP A 90 1.86 -7.96 32.92
CA ASP A 90 0.77 -8.95 32.76
C ASP A 90 1.27 -10.38 32.51
N CYS A 91 1.71 -11.07 33.57
CA CYS A 91 2.20 -12.45 33.48
C CYS A 91 1.10 -13.51 33.27
N LYS A 92 -0.15 -13.11 32.96
CA LYS A 92 -1.32 -14.02 32.97
C LYS A 92 -2.15 -14.05 31.68
N ARG A 93 -1.86 -13.22 30.66
CA ARG A 93 -2.52 -13.26 29.34
C ARG A 93 -1.48 -13.23 28.21
N GLN A 94 -1.82 -13.81 27.06
CA GLN A 94 -0.91 -14.12 25.94
C GLN A 94 -0.32 -12.90 25.18
N ASN A 95 -0.53 -11.65 25.62
CA ASN A 95 -0.09 -10.45 24.89
C ASN A 95 0.99 -9.69 25.67
N TYR A 96 2.26 -9.95 25.34
CA TYR A 96 3.46 -9.41 26.01
C TYR A 96 3.97 -8.07 25.43
N TYR A 97 3.29 -7.48 24.44
CA TYR A 97 3.82 -6.34 23.68
C TYR A 97 2.82 -5.19 23.60
N THR A 98 3.34 -3.97 23.72
CA THR A 98 2.62 -2.74 23.42
C THR A 98 3.15 -2.17 22.11
N TYR A 99 2.34 -2.27 21.07
CA TYR A 99 2.56 -1.56 19.81
C TYR A 99 1.71 -0.28 19.80
N THR A 100 2.30 0.83 19.38
CA THR A 100 1.57 2.08 19.15
C THR A 100 1.87 2.62 17.78
N ARG A 101 0.84 3.10 17.09
CA ARG A 101 0.91 3.76 15.79
C ARG A 101 -0.04 4.95 15.80
N ASP A 102 0.44 6.10 15.33
CA ASP A 102 -0.37 7.32 15.22
C ASP A 102 -0.01 8.11 13.95
N GLU A 103 -0.75 7.86 12.87
CA GLU A 103 -0.61 8.48 11.55
C GLU A 103 -0.69 10.01 11.58
N GLN A 104 -1.47 10.56 12.51
CA GLN A 104 -1.71 11.99 12.65
C GLN A 104 -0.48 12.71 13.24
N LYS A 105 0.39 11.96 13.92
CA LYS A 105 1.65 12.46 14.48
C LYS A 105 2.85 12.27 13.56
N ASP A 106 2.67 11.73 12.35
CA ASP A 106 3.72 11.68 11.33
C ASP A 106 4.22 13.08 10.99
N LYS A 107 5.53 13.19 10.77
CA LYS A 107 6.19 14.46 10.46
C LYS A 107 7.27 14.26 9.41
N ALA A 108 7.64 15.32 8.70
CA ALA A 108 8.86 15.30 7.93
C ALA A 108 10.07 15.23 8.87
N TYR A 109 11.12 14.50 8.48
CA TYR A 109 12.42 14.64 9.13
C TYR A 109 12.95 16.06 8.94
N LYS A 110 13.55 16.61 9.99
CA LYS A 110 14.21 17.91 9.92
C LYS A 110 15.44 17.85 9.01
N ALA A 111 15.68 18.93 8.27
CA ALA A 111 16.89 19.11 7.49
C ALA A 111 18.13 19.00 8.39
N LEU A 112 19.12 18.21 7.97
CA LEU A 112 20.38 18.03 8.70
C LEU A 112 21.38 19.16 8.41
N SER A 113 21.20 19.85 7.30
CA SER A 113 22.01 20.98 6.88
C SER A 113 21.13 22.17 6.49
N GLU A 114 21.72 23.37 6.44
CA GLU A 114 21.04 24.57 5.93
C GLU A 114 21.05 24.63 4.39
N ASN A 115 21.36 23.52 3.70
CA ASN A 115 21.29 23.44 2.24
C ASN A 115 19.85 23.65 1.75
N GLU A 116 19.68 24.46 0.71
CA GLU A 116 18.40 24.78 0.08
C GLU A 116 17.59 23.53 -0.25
N MET A 117 18.24 22.47 -0.77
CA MET A 117 17.55 21.25 -1.15
C MET A 117 17.11 20.37 0.03
N ASP A 118 17.84 20.42 1.15
CA ASP A 118 17.43 19.72 2.38
C ASP A 118 16.22 20.42 3.01
N LEU A 119 16.25 21.76 3.04
CA LEU A 119 15.11 22.59 3.50
C LEU A 119 13.90 22.45 2.58
N TYR A 120 14.10 22.40 1.26
CA TYR A 120 13.04 22.08 0.31
C TYR A 120 12.42 20.73 0.64
N THR A 121 13.25 19.71 0.88
CA THR A 121 12.80 18.35 1.16
C THR A 121 11.98 18.28 2.45
N GLU A 122 12.41 18.93 3.53
CA GLU A 122 11.64 19.04 4.78
C GLU A 122 10.29 19.74 4.54
N ASN A 123 10.30 20.89 3.88
CA ASN A 123 9.09 21.68 3.62
C ASN A 123 8.12 20.95 2.68
N TYR A 124 8.64 20.29 1.64
CA TYR A 124 7.86 19.49 0.70
C TYR A 124 7.09 18.39 1.43
N HIS A 125 7.78 17.59 2.26
CA HIS A 125 7.13 16.49 2.98
C HIS A 125 6.19 16.97 4.09
N THR A 126 6.49 18.11 4.71
CA THR A 126 5.57 18.78 5.64
C THR A 126 4.26 19.16 4.93
N HIS A 127 4.37 19.78 3.75
CA HIS A 127 3.20 20.15 2.95
C HIS A 127 2.48 18.94 2.36
N LEU A 128 3.20 17.87 2.02
CA LEU A 128 2.61 16.60 1.59
C LEU A 128 1.72 16.03 2.70
N ILE A 129 2.21 15.96 3.94
CA ILE A 129 1.42 15.50 5.09
C ILE A 129 0.21 16.41 5.36
N ASP A 130 0.39 17.73 5.23
CA ASP A 130 -0.68 18.71 5.44
C ASP A 130 -1.78 18.65 4.38
N LEU A 131 -1.43 18.39 3.12
CA LEU A 131 -2.37 18.29 1.99
C LEU A 131 -3.02 16.92 1.88
N PHE A 132 -2.30 15.88 2.30
CA PHE A 132 -2.72 14.48 2.24
C PHE A 132 -2.61 13.83 3.63
N PRO A 133 -3.37 14.31 4.63
CA PRO A 133 -3.42 13.67 5.93
C PRO A 133 -3.93 12.22 5.82
N SER A 134 -3.61 11.44 6.85
CA SER A 134 -4.19 10.12 7.07
C SER A 134 -4.65 10.06 8.50
N PRO A 135 -5.94 10.26 8.78
CA PRO A 135 -6.33 10.38 10.16
C PRO A 135 -7.19 9.20 10.65
N THR A 136 -7.62 8.31 9.74
CA THR A 136 -8.16 6.95 9.98
C THR A 136 -7.27 5.82 9.43
N GLY A 137 -6.07 6.11 8.92
CA GLY A 137 -5.21 5.11 8.27
C GLY A 137 -5.12 5.26 6.75
N ASP A 138 -6.12 5.87 6.10
CA ASP A 138 -6.11 6.13 4.66
C ASP A 138 -5.67 7.54 4.26
N VAL A 139 -5.04 7.66 3.09
CA VAL A 139 -4.60 8.97 2.57
C VAL A 139 -5.75 9.74 1.95
N THR A 140 -5.91 11.00 2.34
CA THR A 140 -6.99 11.83 1.85
C THR A 140 -6.71 13.32 1.83
N ILE A 141 -7.36 14.05 0.92
CA ILE A 141 -7.47 15.52 1.00
C ILE A 141 -8.61 15.98 1.93
N GLU A 142 -9.53 15.08 2.29
CA GLU A 142 -10.76 15.37 3.02
C GLU A 142 -10.50 15.37 4.54
N THR A 143 -10.27 16.55 5.11
CA THR A 143 -10.07 16.71 6.55
C THR A 143 -10.83 17.91 7.10
N ARG A 144 -11.37 17.76 8.33
CA ARG A 144 -12.10 18.79 9.09
C ARG A 144 -11.20 19.64 10.00
N GLY A 145 -9.88 19.41 9.94
CA GLY A 145 -8.93 20.17 10.74
C GLY A 145 -9.07 21.67 10.50
N ASN A 146 -8.98 22.48 11.56
CA ASN A 146 -9.12 23.93 11.47
C ASN A 146 -8.04 24.63 10.61
N GLN A 147 -7.02 23.91 10.18
CA GLN A 147 -5.97 24.35 9.25
C GLN A 147 -5.99 23.57 7.91
N SER A 148 -7.10 22.88 7.63
CA SER A 148 -7.30 22.07 6.42
C SER A 148 -7.31 22.93 5.17
N PHE A 149 -6.54 22.53 4.15
CA PHE A 149 -6.55 23.23 2.88
C PHE A 149 -7.87 23.02 2.11
N ILE A 150 -8.50 21.85 2.21
CA ILE A 150 -9.81 21.61 1.57
C ILE A 150 -10.90 22.48 2.19
N GLN A 151 -10.90 22.65 3.51
CA GLN A 151 -11.85 23.52 4.21
C GLN A 151 -11.64 24.98 3.85
N PHE A 152 -10.37 25.39 3.72
CA PHE A 152 -10.06 26.73 3.21
C PHE A 152 -10.62 26.94 1.81
N LEU A 153 -10.43 26.00 0.87
CA LEU A 153 -10.95 26.12 -0.49
C LEU A 153 -12.48 26.10 -0.56
N ARG A 154 -13.15 25.33 0.31
CA ARG A 154 -14.62 25.18 0.31
C ARG A 154 -15.36 26.18 1.21
N ALA A 155 -14.66 27.05 1.94
CA ALA A 155 -15.30 28.06 2.77
C ALA A 155 -16.12 29.05 1.92
N GLU A 156 -17.30 29.46 2.38
CA GLU A 156 -18.27 30.30 1.64
C GLU A 156 -17.64 31.51 0.93
N LYS A 157 -16.73 32.24 1.61
CA LYS A 157 -16.08 33.43 1.05
C LYS A 157 -14.89 33.14 0.13
N VAL A 158 -14.44 31.89 0.08
CA VAL A 158 -13.27 31.41 -0.66
C VAL A 158 -13.68 30.54 -1.85
N GLU A 159 -14.77 29.80 -1.75
CA GLU A 159 -15.22 28.77 -2.72
C GLU A 159 -15.23 29.27 -4.17
N LYS A 160 -15.75 30.47 -4.41
CA LYS A 160 -15.77 31.11 -5.74
C LYS A 160 -14.38 31.38 -6.35
N TYR A 161 -13.33 31.37 -5.53
CA TYR A 161 -11.93 31.54 -5.94
C TYR A 161 -11.12 30.24 -5.79
N ALA A 162 -11.71 29.12 -5.41
CA ALA A 162 -10.98 27.86 -5.19
C ALA A 162 -10.18 27.44 -6.43
N LEU A 163 -10.81 27.45 -7.61
CA LEU A 163 -10.15 27.12 -8.88
C LEU A 163 -9.06 28.14 -9.26
N HIS A 164 -9.20 29.41 -8.87
CA HIS A 164 -8.18 30.44 -9.08
C HIS A 164 -6.95 30.21 -8.20
N ILE A 165 -7.15 29.82 -6.94
CA ILE A 165 -6.07 29.46 -6.02
C ILE A 165 -5.32 28.22 -6.54
N LEU A 166 -6.06 27.18 -6.96
CA LEU A 166 -5.46 25.97 -7.52
C LEU A 166 -4.69 26.26 -8.81
N ALA A 167 -5.24 27.10 -9.70
CA ALA A 167 -4.56 27.52 -10.93
C ALA A 167 -3.28 28.31 -10.62
N MET A 168 -3.30 29.19 -9.62
CA MET A 168 -2.13 29.91 -9.15
C MET A 168 -1.03 28.95 -8.65
N LEU A 169 -1.37 27.97 -7.82
CA LEU A 169 -0.40 26.97 -7.31
C LEU A 169 0.16 26.10 -8.44
N LEU A 170 -0.67 25.69 -9.40
CA LEU A 170 -0.22 24.98 -10.60
C LEU A 170 0.79 25.82 -11.39
N LEU A 171 0.47 27.09 -11.66
CA LEU A 171 1.34 27.98 -12.42
C LEU A 171 2.65 28.28 -11.67
N PHE A 172 2.64 28.42 -10.35
CA PHE A 172 3.87 28.49 -9.55
C PHE A 172 4.73 27.23 -9.72
N SER A 173 4.13 26.03 -9.68
CA SER A 173 4.84 24.77 -9.89
C SER A 173 5.46 24.63 -11.29
N GLU A 174 4.97 25.43 -12.24
CA GLU A 174 5.48 25.51 -13.62
C GLU A 174 6.46 26.67 -13.85
N GLY A 175 6.77 27.43 -12.80
CA GLY A 175 7.74 28.53 -12.84
C GLY A 175 7.18 29.88 -13.30
N VAL A 176 5.86 30.08 -13.20
CA VAL A 176 5.24 31.39 -13.48
C VAL A 176 5.39 32.31 -12.29
N ASN A 177 5.92 33.51 -12.54
CA ASN A 177 5.94 34.56 -11.54
C ASN A 177 4.60 35.31 -11.47
N ILE A 178 3.82 35.06 -10.42
CA ILE A 178 2.55 35.74 -10.13
C ILE A 178 2.75 36.69 -8.94
N PRO A 179 2.48 38.00 -9.08
CA PRO A 179 2.62 38.94 -7.98
C PRO A 179 1.51 38.74 -6.95
N ILE A 180 1.90 38.32 -5.74
CA ILE A 180 0.99 38.08 -4.62
C ILE A 180 1.49 38.70 -3.31
N GLU A 181 0.54 39.10 -2.47
CA GLU A 181 0.73 39.42 -1.05
C GLU A 181 -0.13 38.46 -0.23
N VAL A 182 0.48 37.71 0.69
CA VAL A 182 -0.21 36.77 1.57
C VAL A 182 0.10 37.07 3.03
N THR A 183 -0.92 37.46 3.78
CA THR A 183 -0.84 37.75 5.21
C THR A 183 -1.67 36.74 6.01
N ASN A 184 -1.76 36.88 7.33
CA ASN A 184 -2.62 36.02 8.14
C ASN A 184 -4.12 36.33 7.95
N SER A 185 -4.45 37.46 7.30
CA SER A 185 -5.83 37.93 7.14
C SER A 185 -6.33 37.87 5.70
N VAL A 186 -5.44 38.03 4.71
CA VAL A 186 -5.83 38.14 3.30
C VAL A 186 -4.73 37.63 2.36
N LEU A 187 -5.16 36.98 1.28
CA LEU A 187 -4.40 36.73 0.07
C LEU A 187 -4.87 37.73 -0.99
N LYS A 188 -3.94 38.50 -1.56
CA LYS A 188 -4.18 39.38 -2.70
C LYS A 188 -3.33 38.92 -3.87
N VAL A 189 -3.95 38.77 -5.02
CA VAL A 189 -3.27 38.51 -6.30
C VAL A 189 -3.40 39.76 -7.14
N TYR A 190 -2.26 40.28 -7.62
CA TYR A 190 -2.20 41.55 -8.33
C TYR A 190 -2.27 41.37 -9.85
N GLU A 191 -2.73 42.40 -10.53
CA GLU A 191 -2.55 42.53 -11.97
C GLU A 191 -1.07 42.64 -12.33
N LYS A 192 -0.66 42.08 -13.48
CA LYS A 192 0.76 42.03 -13.88
C LYS A 192 1.37 43.41 -14.13
N ASP A 193 0.67 44.24 -14.91
CA ASP A 193 1.21 45.49 -15.46
C ASP A 193 0.69 46.75 -14.73
N LYS A 194 -0.15 46.58 -13.71
CA LYS A 194 -0.74 47.68 -12.95
C LYS A 194 -0.40 47.53 -11.48
N LYS A 195 0.60 48.31 -11.04
CA LYS A 195 1.02 48.35 -9.65
C LYS A 195 -0.20 48.68 -8.78
N ASP A 196 -0.47 47.83 -7.79
CA ASP A 196 -1.54 47.96 -6.80
C ASP A 196 -2.99 47.65 -7.27
N GLU A 197 -3.22 47.25 -8.53
CA GLU A 197 -4.54 46.74 -8.96
C GLU A 197 -4.70 45.26 -8.58
N ILE A 198 -5.77 44.91 -7.88
CA ILE A 198 -6.03 43.55 -7.37
C ILE A 198 -6.86 42.78 -8.40
N TYR A 199 -6.32 41.66 -8.89
CA TYR A 199 -7.04 40.72 -9.74
C TYR A 199 -8.12 39.94 -8.94
N PHE A 200 -7.74 39.37 -7.80
CA PHE A 200 -8.69 38.86 -6.81
C PHE A 200 -8.12 38.90 -5.39
N LYS A 201 -9.02 38.89 -4.40
CA LYS A 201 -8.69 38.84 -2.97
C LYS A 201 -9.51 37.78 -2.26
N VAL A 202 -8.87 37.09 -1.32
CA VAL A 202 -9.46 36.00 -0.55
C VAL A 202 -9.17 36.20 0.94
N PRO A 203 -10.16 36.11 1.84
CA PRO A 203 -9.89 36.11 3.27
C PRO A 203 -9.09 34.86 3.66
N MET A 204 -8.01 35.04 4.43
CA MET A 204 -7.23 33.92 4.98
C MET A 204 -7.77 33.44 6.33
N ALA A 205 -8.84 34.05 6.83
CA ALA A 205 -9.56 33.60 8.01
C ALA A 205 -10.96 33.13 7.59
N ILE A 206 -11.28 31.88 7.91
CA ILE A 206 -12.55 31.25 7.56
C ILE A 206 -13.35 30.96 8.83
N PRO A 207 -14.69 30.99 8.77
CA PRO A 207 -15.51 30.44 9.84
C PRO A 207 -15.22 28.94 9.99
N TRP A 208 -15.10 28.48 11.23
CA TRP A 208 -14.90 27.09 11.59
C TRP A 208 -15.66 26.81 12.88
N ILE A 209 -16.46 25.75 12.91
CA ILE A 209 -17.14 25.34 14.13
C ILE A 209 -16.13 24.61 14.99
N SER A 210 -15.92 25.14 16.20
CA SER A 210 -14.99 24.56 17.15
C SER A 210 -15.46 23.21 17.63
N THR A 211 -14.64 22.19 17.44
CA THR A 211 -14.93 20.85 17.95
C THR A 211 -14.90 20.78 19.48
N VAL A 212 -14.38 21.82 20.16
CA VAL A 212 -14.30 21.91 21.63
C VAL A 212 -15.48 22.67 22.22
N THR A 213 -15.88 23.78 21.61
CA THR A 213 -16.92 24.67 22.17
C THR A 213 -18.25 24.58 21.42
N ASN A 214 -18.28 23.94 20.24
CA ASN A 214 -19.39 23.97 19.28
C ASN A 214 -19.82 25.40 18.88
N GLU A 215 -18.91 26.36 19.05
CA GLU A 215 -19.10 27.75 18.68
C GLU A 215 -18.45 28.03 17.33
N LEU A 216 -19.04 28.97 16.60
CA LEU A 216 -18.46 29.45 15.36
C LEU A 216 -17.25 30.34 15.66
N GLU A 217 -16.05 29.83 15.40
CA GLU A 217 -14.80 30.57 15.51
C GLU A 217 -14.32 31.04 14.13
N THR A 218 -13.46 32.05 14.10
CA THR A 218 -12.80 32.50 12.87
C THR A 218 -11.32 32.13 12.94
N ILE A 219 -10.89 31.21 12.06
CA ILE A 219 -9.54 30.63 12.11
C ILE A 219 -8.70 31.10 10.95
N CYS A 220 -7.56 31.74 11.26
CA CYS A 220 -6.52 32.08 10.30
C CYS A 220 -5.84 30.82 9.75
N GLN A 221 -5.87 30.65 8.43
CA GLN A 221 -5.32 29.52 7.69
C GLN A 221 -3.81 29.65 7.49
N LYS A 222 -3.06 29.41 8.57
CA LYS A 222 -1.58 29.47 8.61
C LYS A 222 -0.94 28.40 7.72
N LYS A 223 -1.49 27.18 7.66
CA LYS A 223 -0.98 26.11 6.78
C LYS A 223 -1.15 26.48 5.30
N ALA A 224 -2.34 26.96 4.90
CA ALA A 224 -2.59 27.46 3.54
C ALA A 224 -1.64 28.61 3.17
N LYS A 225 -1.39 29.55 4.09
CA LYS A 225 -0.40 30.62 3.89
C LYS A 225 0.99 30.07 3.60
N ARG A 226 1.48 29.15 4.44
CA ARG A 226 2.82 28.54 4.28
C ARG A 226 2.92 27.80 2.95
N LEU A 227 1.88 27.05 2.58
CA LEU A 227 1.80 26.35 1.30
C LEU A 227 1.92 27.31 0.10
N ILE A 228 1.16 28.41 0.10
CA ILE A 228 1.22 29.41 -0.97
C ILE A 228 2.63 30.02 -1.07
N ILE A 229 3.25 30.32 0.06
CA ILE A 229 4.63 30.84 0.11
C ILE A 229 5.61 29.80 -0.45
N PHE A 230 5.51 28.54 -0.03
CA PHE A 230 6.34 27.44 -0.51
C PHE A 230 6.30 27.31 -2.04
N PHE A 231 5.11 27.31 -2.65
CA PHE A 231 4.99 27.26 -4.12
C PHE A 231 5.58 28.49 -4.79
N LYS A 232 5.36 29.70 -4.23
CA LYS A 232 5.91 30.95 -4.75
C LYS A 232 7.44 30.99 -4.71
N GLU A 233 8.04 30.57 -3.60
CA GLU A 233 9.50 30.59 -3.44
C GLU A 233 10.18 29.61 -4.39
N ASN A 234 9.59 28.42 -4.57
CA ASN A 234 10.14 27.37 -5.43
C ASN A 234 9.84 27.57 -6.92
N SER A 235 9.03 28.57 -7.31
CA SER A 235 8.75 28.85 -8.72
C SER A 235 9.97 29.36 -9.49
N ASN A 236 11.06 29.76 -8.81
CA ASN A 236 12.29 30.24 -9.44
C ASN A 236 13.45 29.23 -9.32
N SER A 237 13.27 28.12 -8.61
CA SER A 237 14.33 27.12 -8.41
C SER A 237 14.44 26.19 -9.61
N SER A 238 15.52 26.31 -10.39
CA SER A 238 15.75 25.46 -11.56
C SER A 238 15.88 23.98 -11.19
N GLU A 239 16.45 23.68 -10.02
CA GLU A 239 16.62 22.30 -9.54
C GLU A 239 15.25 21.67 -9.25
N VAL A 240 14.39 22.36 -8.50
CA VAL A 240 13.04 21.90 -8.17
C VAL A 240 12.18 21.74 -9.41
N LEU A 241 12.19 22.73 -10.33
CA LEU A 241 11.41 22.68 -11.56
C LEU A 241 11.82 21.53 -12.49
N SER A 242 13.09 21.10 -12.42
CA SER A 242 13.65 20.02 -13.24
C SER A 242 13.31 18.60 -12.76
N MET A 243 12.73 18.46 -11.56
CA MET A 243 12.35 17.14 -11.00
C MET A 243 11.26 16.43 -11.82
N LEU A 244 10.45 17.18 -12.56
CA LEU A 244 9.46 16.66 -13.50
C LEU A 244 9.50 17.47 -14.79
N ASN A 245 10.00 16.86 -15.86
CA ASN A 245 10.04 17.42 -17.21
C ASN A 245 9.05 16.68 -18.12
N ASP A 246 8.32 17.41 -18.95
CA ASP A 246 7.35 16.80 -19.88
C ASP A 246 8.01 15.94 -20.96
N ARG A 247 9.31 16.16 -21.23
CA ARG A 247 10.14 15.29 -22.07
C ARG A 247 11.18 14.63 -21.20
N CYS A 248 11.08 13.31 -21.08
CA CYS A 248 11.98 12.52 -20.26
C CYS A 248 12.08 11.09 -20.80
N THR A 249 13.11 10.38 -20.37
CA THR A 249 13.27 8.96 -20.68
C THR A 249 12.40 8.12 -19.75
N LYS A 250 12.11 6.88 -20.15
CA LYS A 250 11.46 5.89 -19.27
C LYS A 250 12.22 5.73 -17.95
N ALA A 251 13.55 5.65 -17.99
CA ALA A 251 14.40 5.52 -16.80
C ALA A 251 14.20 6.67 -15.81
N SER A 252 14.05 7.91 -16.31
CA SER A 252 13.79 9.09 -15.48
C SER A 252 12.42 9.07 -14.78
N VAL A 253 11.42 8.38 -15.34
CA VAL A 253 10.12 8.24 -14.66
C VAL A 253 10.16 7.08 -13.66
N ILE A 254 10.82 5.97 -14.01
CA ILE A 254 10.99 4.81 -13.13
C ILE A 254 11.79 5.14 -11.87
N SER A 255 12.73 6.10 -11.91
CA SER A 255 13.44 6.53 -10.70
C SER A 255 12.53 7.12 -9.62
N GLY A 256 11.31 7.53 -9.98
CA GLY A 256 10.37 8.14 -9.05
C GLY A 256 10.77 9.54 -8.58
N LYS A 257 11.78 10.18 -9.20
CA LYS A 257 12.21 11.55 -8.85
C LYS A 257 11.06 12.56 -8.93
N PHE A 258 10.13 12.37 -9.87
CA PHE A 258 8.97 13.24 -10.04
C PHE A 258 8.05 13.27 -8.79
N LEU A 259 8.06 12.24 -7.95
CA LEU A 259 7.29 12.17 -6.70
C LEU A 259 7.74 13.20 -5.67
N ASN A 260 8.91 13.82 -5.84
CA ASN A 260 9.41 14.91 -4.99
C ASN A 260 9.14 16.30 -5.59
N SER A 261 8.42 16.39 -6.72
CA SER A 261 8.19 17.67 -7.41
C SER A 261 6.93 18.40 -6.90
N PRO A 262 6.90 19.74 -6.86
CA PRO A 262 5.69 20.49 -6.55
C PRO A 262 4.60 20.27 -7.59
N LYS A 263 5.00 19.96 -8.85
CA LYS A 263 4.12 19.58 -9.96
C LYS A 263 3.30 18.34 -9.62
N PHE A 264 3.95 17.25 -9.16
CA PHE A 264 3.25 16.04 -8.72
C PHE A 264 2.32 16.32 -7.54
N LEU A 265 2.77 17.10 -6.56
CA LEU A 265 2.01 17.42 -5.36
C LEU A 265 0.69 18.16 -5.71
N ILE A 266 0.79 19.24 -6.48
CA ILE A 266 -0.39 20.04 -6.84
C ILE A 266 -1.28 19.35 -7.87
N GLN A 267 -0.71 18.62 -8.83
CA GLN A 267 -1.50 17.86 -9.81
C GLN A 267 -2.32 16.75 -9.13
N SER A 268 -1.74 16.05 -8.14
CA SER A 268 -2.47 15.05 -7.36
C SER A 268 -3.60 15.69 -6.55
N TYR A 269 -3.35 16.86 -5.95
CA TYR A 269 -4.37 17.55 -5.15
C TYR A 269 -5.51 18.11 -6.02
N ILE A 270 -5.18 18.74 -7.15
CA ILE A 270 -6.16 19.22 -8.13
C ILE A 270 -7.04 18.07 -8.61
N PHE A 271 -6.42 16.94 -8.95
CA PHE A 271 -7.16 15.78 -9.41
C PHE A 271 -8.11 15.23 -8.34
N GLY A 272 -7.68 15.15 -7.07
CA GLY A 272 -8.56 14.78 -5.96
C GLY A 272 -9.63 15.83 -5.60
N PHE A 273 -9.45 17.10 -6.00
CA PHE A 273 -10.40 18.18 -5.73
C PHE A 273 -11.49 18.33 -6.82
N ILE A 274 -11.16 17.99 -8.07
CA ILE A 274 -12.08 18.13 -9.19
C ILE A 274 -12.95 16.87 -9.29
N ASP A 275 -14.25 17.05 -9.16
CA ASP A 275 -15.21 15.94 -9.09
C ASP A 275 -16.00 15.73 -10.40
N THR A 276 -15.97 16.69 -11.34
CA THR A 276 -16.76 16.62 -12.58
C THR A 276 -16.03 17.16 -13.82
N ALA A 277 -16.43 16.69 -15.00
CA ALA A 277 -15.96 17.25 -16.27
C ALA A 277 -16.23 18.76 -16.42
N ASN A 278 -17.32 19.27 -15.87
CA ASN A 278 -17.67 20.70 -15.97
C ASN A 278 -16.74 21.55 -15.10
N GLN A 279 -16.50 21.13 -13.86
CA GLN A 279 -15.55 21.79 -12.98
C GLN A 279 -14.12 21.72 -13.55
N ALA A 280 -13.75 20.61 -14.19
CA ALA A 280 -12.48 20.49 -14.90
C ALA A 280 -12.35 21.50 -16.06
N LYS A 281 -13.42 21.69 -16.86
CA LYS A 281 -13.45 22.68 -17.95
C LYS A 281 -13.36 24.11 -17.42
N GLU A 282 -14.05 24.41 -16.33
CA GLU A 282 -13.95 25.71 -15.64
C GLU A 282 -12.53 25.96 -15.14
N PHE A 283 -11.91 24.95 -14.50
CA PHE A 283 -10.52 25.02 -14.07
C PHE A 283 -9.57 25.30 -15.24
N ILE A 284 -9.73 24.60 -16.37
CA ILE A 284 -8.96 24.80 -17.59
C ILE A 284 -9.12 26.24 -18.12
N GLN A 285 -10.33 26.81 -18.11
CA GLN A 285 -10.58 28.20 -18.50
C GLN A 285 -9.88 29.20 -17.58
N VAL A 286 -9.91 28.94 -16.26
CA VAL A 286 -9.22 29.78 -15.26
C VAL A 286 -7.71 29.74 -15.48
N VAL A 287 -7.13 28.55 -15.67
CA VAL A 287 -5.69 28.40 -15.98
C VAL A 287 -5.34 29.13 -17.27
N HIS A 288 -6.15 29.01 -18.32
CA HIS A 288 -5.92 29.72 -19.59
C HIS A 288 -5.88 31.23 -19.39
N SER A 289 -6.91 31.79 -18.73
CA SER A 289 -7.03 33.23 -18.46
C SER A 289 -5.85 33.76 -17.64
N MET A 290 -5.42 33.02 -16.62
CA MET A 290 -4.25 33.38 -15.81
C MET A 290 -2.94 33.23 -16.60
N THR A 291 -2.82 32.22 -17.46
CA THR A 291 -1.64 32.01 -18.31
C THR A 291 -1.49 33.17 -19.30
N GLU A 292 -2.56 33.57 -20.00
CA GLU A 292 -2.54 34.72 -20.92
C GLU A 292 -2.13 36.03 -20.23
N LYS A 293 -2.51 36.17 -18.95
CA LYS A 293 -2.21 37.33 -18.12
C LYS A 293 -0.75 37.34 -17.65
N TYR A 294 -0.29 36.27 -17.02
CA TYR A 294 0.97 36.27 -16.28
C TYR A 294 2.17 35.81 -17.12
N VAL A 295 1.99 34.94 -18.11
CA VAL A 295 3.11 34.44 -18.94
C VAL A 295 3.54 35.51 -19.95
N PRO A 296 4.83 35.92 -19.99
CA PRO A 296 5.31 36.90 -20.97
C PRO A 296 5.13 36.42 -22.42
N LYS A 297 4.52 37.26 -23.27
CA LYS A 297 4.35 37.00 -24.71
C LYS A 297 5.66 37.20 -25.51
N THR A 298 6.65 37.85 -24.91
CA THR A 298 7.85 38.36 -25.60
C THR A 298 9.09 38.25 -24.70
N LYS A 299 9.82 37.12 -24.71
CA LYS A 299 11.30 37.10 -24.62
C LYS A 299 11.88 35.70 -24.76
N ILE A 300 12.77 35.60 -25.74
CA ILE A 300 13.71 34.51 -25.98
C ILE A 300 14.61 34.37 -24.74
N LEU A 301 14.58 33.21 -24.08
CA LEU A 301 15.73 32.67 -23.35
C LEU A 301 15.63 31.15 -23.36
N SER A 302 16.68 30.56 -23.89
CA SER A 302 16.90 29.16 -24.24
C SER A 302 16.70 28.17 -23.08
N ARG A 303 15.59 27.41 -23.10
CA ARG A 303 15.47 25.95 -22.89
C ARG A 303 13.98 25.58 -22.80
N SER A 304 13.48 24.84 -23.79
CA SER A 304 12.08 24.41 -24.01
C SER A 304 11.07 25.50 -24.43
N GLY A 305 10.57 25.41 -25.67
CA GLY A 305 9.65 26.38 -26.26
C GLY A 305 8.33 26.51 -25.49
N TYR A 306 8.01 27.76 -25.20
CA TYR A 306 6.81 28.36 -24.59
C TYR A 306 6.09 27.53 -23.52
N LEU A 307 6.13 27.99 -22.27
CA LEU A 307 5.29 27.47 -21.18
C LEU A 307 3.80 27.44 -21.55
N TYR A 308 3.34 28.40 -22.35
CA TYR A 308 2.00 28.38 -22.93
C TYR A 308 1.76 27.12 -23.77
N ASP A 309 2.70 26.76 -24.66
CA ASP A 309 2.61 25.56 -25.52
C ASP A 309 2.70 24.25 -24.71
N ARG A 310 3.30 24.29 -23.52
CA ARG A 310 3.27 23.16 -22.58
C ARG A 310 1.88 22.95 -21.98
N LEU A 311 1.09 24.01 -21.81
CA LEU A 311 -0.26 23.96 -21.23
C LEU A 311 -1.34 23.80 -22.30
N PHE A 312 -1.22 24.47 -23.44
CA PHE A 312 -2.23 24.58 -24.48
C PHE A 312 -1.64 24.36 -25.89
N LYS A 313 -2.44 23.87 -26.83
CA LYS A 313 -2.10 23.73 -28.25
C LYS A 313 -3.28 24.20 -29.13
N PRO A 314 -3.02 24.67 -30.37
CA PRO A 314 -4.07 24.94 -31.34
C PRO A 314 -4.90 23.68 -31.64
N THR A 315 -6.21 23.82 -31.86
CA THR A 315 -7.13 22.69 -32.06
C THR A 315 -6.77 21.78 -33.25
N GLY A 316 -6.10 22.31 -34.28
CA GLY A 316 -5.66 21.57 -35.48
C GLY A 316 -4.21 21.07 -35.47
N ALA A 317 -3.49 21.13 -34.34
CA ALA A 317 -2.13 20.57 -34.25
C ALA A 317 -2.16 19.03 -34.28
N GLU A 318 -1.10 18.40 -34.83
CA GLU A 318 -0.94 16.94 -34.85
C GLU A 318 -1.18 16.34 -33.45
N GLU A 319 -2.02 15.30 -33.42
CA GLU A 319 -2.26 14.55 -32.19
C GLU A 319 -1.03 13.70 -31.88
N GLY A 320 -0.52 13.82 -30.65
CA GLY A 320 0.49 12.90 -30.14
C GLY A 320 -0.08 11.50 -29.97
N THR A 321 0.69 10.60 -29.37
CA THR A 321 0.20 9.26 -29.03
C THR A 321 -1.10 9.35 -28.22
N ASP A 322 -2.13 8.65 -28.69
CA ASP A 322 -3.42 8.58 -28.01
C ASP A 322 -3.33 7.70 -26.74
N CYS A 323 -2.75 8.26 -25.67
CA CYS A 323 -2.68 7.62 -24.36
C CYS A 323 -4.09 7.35 -23.80
N MET A 324 -5.12 8.07 -24.25
CA MET A 324 -6.50 7.81 -23.87
C MET A 324 -7.03 6.54 -24.52
N ALA A 325 -6.77 6.31 -25.81
CA ALA A 325 -7.10 5.04 -26.46
C ALA A 325 -6.38 3.87 -25.79
N LEU A 326 -5.08 4.02 -25.50
CA LEU A 326 -4.33 2.99 -24.80
C LEU A 326 -4.86 2.72 -23.38
N MET A 327 -5.32 3.76 -22.67
CA MET A 327 -5.98 3.61 -21.37
C MET A 327 -7.30 2.84 -21.49
N LYS A 328 -8.10 3.12 -22.53
CA LYS A 328 -9.33 2.36 -22.82
C LYS A 328 -9.02 0.89 -23.13
N ASP A 329 -7.94 0.62 -23.87
CA ASP A 329 -7.51 -0.75 -24.16
C ASP A 329 -7.13 -1.51 -22.88
N ILE A 330 -6.45 -0.86 -21.92
CA ILE A 330 -6.17 -1.45 -20.60
C ILE A 330 -7.48 -1.79 -19.89
N GLU A 331 -8.43 -0.87 -19.81
CA GLU A 331 -9.72 -1.11 -19.14
C GLU A 331 -10.52 -2.24 -19.81
N GLN A 332 -10.47 -2.36 -21.15
CA GLN A 332 -11.04 -3.50 -21.87
C GLN A 332 -10.33 -4.82 -21.55
N ILE A 333 -9.00 -4.82 -21.47
CA ILE A 333 -8.23 -6.01 -21.10
C ILE A 333 -8.57 -6.43 -19.66
N LYS A 334 -8.63 -5.48 -18.71
CA LYS A 334 -8.97 -5.74 -17.31
C LYS A 334 -10.36 -6.36 -17.18
N SER A 335 -11.34 -5.79 -17.89
CA SER A 335 -12.75 -6.21 -17.85
C SER A 335 -13.09 -7.49 -18.62
N MET A 336 -12.11 -8.12 -19.29
CA MET A 336 -12.32 -9.36 -20.06
C MET A 336 -13.06 -10.44 -19.28
N TYR A 337 -12.73 -10.58 -17.99
CA TYR A 337 -13.29 -11.59 -17.09
C TYR A 337 -14.12 -10.97 -15.96
N LYS A 338 -14.74 -9.80 -16.19
CA LYS A 338 -15.56 -9.12 -15.18
C LYS A 338 -16.81 -9.95 -14.86
N VAL A 339 -16.77 -10.63 -13.71
CA VAL A 339 -17.87 -11.42 -13.12
C VAL A 339 -18.23 -10.95 -11.71
N PHE A 340 -17.69 -9.80 -11.29
CA PHE A 340 -17.86 -9.18 -9.99
C PHE A 340 -18.06 -7.66 -10.22
N PRO A 341 -18.80 -6.94 -9.37
CA PRO A 341 -19.08 -5.52 -9.60
C PRO A 341 -17.81 -4.66 -9.65
N PHE A 342 -16.79 -5.03 -8.88
CA PHE A 342 -15.50 -4.33 -8.79
C PHE A 342 -14.40 -5.12 -9.52
N LEU A 343 -13.56 -4.43 -10.29
CA LEU A 343 -12.37 -5.03 -10.92
C LEU A 343 -11.21 -5.19 -9.94
N ASP A 344 -11.05 -4.25 -9.02
CA ASP A 344 -10.07 -4.25 -7.94
C ASP A 344 -10.53 -3.32 -6.81
N SER A 345 -9.76 -3.26 -5.72
CA SER A 345 -10.08 -2.45 -4.54
C SER A 345 -10.19 -0.94 -4.81
N THR A 346 -9.73 -0.45 -5.99
CA THR A 346 -9.87 0.96 -6.39
C THR A 346 -11.28 1.34 -6.85
N GLU A 347 -12.14 0.36 -7.13
CA GLU A 347 -13.53 0.59 -7.56
C GLU A 347 -14.56 0.49 -6.42
N ILE A 348 -14.13 0.05 -5.23
CA ILE A 348 -14.99 -0.01 -4.05
C ILE A 348 -15.31 1.42 -3.58
N PRO A 349 -16.59 1.73 -3.27
CA PRO A 349 -16.96 3.00 -2.64
C PRO A 349 -16.11 3.27 -1.39
N ALA A 350 -15.24 4.26 -1.47
CA ALA A 350 -14.60 4.79 -0.28
C ALA A 350 -15.58 5.71 0.42
N TYR A 351 -15.67 5.60 1.75
CA TYR A 351 -16.53 6.47 2.52
C TYR A 351 -16.13 7.93 2.34
N ARG A 352 -17.11 8.83 2.41
CA ARG A 352 -16.95 10.26 2.26
C ARG A 352 -17.88 11.10 3.14
N SER A 353 -17.61 12.41 3.17
CA SER A 353 -18.45 13.42 3.83
C SER A 353 -19.62 13.72 2.90
N ILE A 354 -20.84 13.54 3.41
CA ILE A 354 -22.07 13.69 2.64
C ILE A 354 -23.12 14.47 3.44
N PRO A 355 -24.02 15.19 2.75
CA PRO A 355 -25.05 16.00 3.39
C PRO A 355 -26.10 15.13 4.08
N LEU A 356 -26.67 15.65 5.17
CA LEU A 356 -27.82 15.03 5.83
C LEU A 356 -29.00 14.94 4.86
N TYR A 357 -29.64 13.78 4.83
CA TYR A 357 -30.89 13.55 4.14
C TYR A 357 -32.06 13.63 5.12
N ASN A 358 -33.07 14.41 4.76
CA ASN A 358 -34.32 14.49 5.50
C ASN A 358 -35.40 13.69 4.77
N ARG A 359 -35.74 12.50 5.30
CA ARG A 359 -36.72 11.60 4.68
C ARG A 359 -38.14 12.19 4.62
N LYS A 360 -38.50 13.12 5.52
CA LYS A 360 -39.82 13.78 5.51
C LYS A 360 -39.95 14.80 4.39
N THR A 361 -38.92 15.62 4.17
CA THR A 361 -38.93 16.65 3.12
C THR A 361 -38.40 16.12 1.77
N LYS A 362 -37.71 14.98 1.78
CA LYS A 362 -36.99 14.39 0.64
C LYS A 362 -35.89 15.31 0.09
N LEU A 363 -35.30 16.14 0.95
CA LEU A 363 -34.24 17.08 0.59
C LEU A 363 -32.96 16.79 1.36
N PHE A 364 -31.83 17.08 0.72
CA PHE A 364 -30.52 17.12 1.36
C PHE A 364 -30.28 18.50 1.97
N SER A 365 -29.51 18.57 3.05
CA SER A 365 -29.05 19.85 3.61
C SER A 365 -28.09 20.55 2.65
N ASP A 366 -28.27 21.86 2.46
CA ASP A 366 -27.33 22.70 1.72
C ASP A 366 -26.18 23.21 2.62
N ASN A 367 -26.29 23.01 3.93
CA ASN A 367 -25.30 23.44 4.91
C ASN A 367 -24.20 22.37 5.07
N ARG A 368 -23.08 22.55 4.35
CA ARG A 368 -21.92 21.63 4.42
C ARG A 368 -21.32 21.45 5.82
N LEU A 369 -21.63 22.32 6.79
CA LEU A 369 -21.20 22.15 8.18
C LEU A 369 -21.96 21.02 8.90
N GLU A 370 -23.11 20.59 8.36
CA GLU A 370 -23.92 19.50 8.88
C GLU A 370 -23.57 18.15 8.24
N ASP A 371 -22.67 18.10 7.26
CA ASP A 371 -22.27 16.87 6.61
C ASP A 371 -21.76 15.86 7.66
N TYR A 372 -22.10 14.59 7.48
CA TYR A 372 -21.59 13.47 8.27
C TYR A 372 -20.76 12.57 7.36
N SER A 373 -20.11 11.56 7.92
CA SER A 373 -19.32 10.66 7.11
C SER A 373 -19.86 9.24 7.18
N ASN A 374 -19.79 8.54 6.05
CA ASN A 374 -20.71 7.46 5.75
C ASN A 374 -20.04 6.08 5.72
N CYS A 375 -19.15 5.77 6.66
CA CYS A 375 -18.35 4.55 6.57
C CYS A 375 -19.20 3.27 6.60
N VAL A 376 -20.12 3.16 7.55
CA VAL A 376 -21.01 2.01 7.69
C VAL A 376 -21.94 1.93 6.48
N GLU A 377 -22.46 3.07 6.03
CA GLU A 377 -23.30 3.18 4.84
C GLU A 377 -22.55 2.72 3.59
N CYS A 378 -21.26 3.04 3.45
CA CYS A 378 -20.41 2.61 2.34
C CYS A 378 -20.08 1.12 2.39
N VAL A 379 -19.87 0.54 3.58
CA VAL A 379 -19.70 -0.92 3.74
C VAL A 379 -20.98 -1.64 3.30
N ILE A 380 -22.14 -1.17 3.77
CA ILE A 380 -23.44 -1.74 3.37
C ILE A 380 -23.69 -1.51 1.87
N LEU A 381 -23.39 -0.34 1.32
CA LEU A 381 -23.49 -0.06 -0.13
C LEU A 381 -22.64 -1.04 -0.94
N SER A 382 -21.38 -1.23 -0.54
CA SER A 382 -20.45 -2.11 -1.23
C SER A 382 -20.92 -3.57 -1.18
N LEU A 383 -21.44 -4.01 -0.03
CA LEU A 383 -22.07 -5.32 0.12
C LEU A 383 -23.28 -5.46 -0.81
N PHE A 384 -24.19 -4.49 -0.85
CA PHE A 384 -25.35 -4.53 -1.75
C PHE A 384 -24.94 -4.50 -3.23
N CYS A 385 -23.89 -3.77 -3.60
CA CYS A 385 -23.31 -3.86 -4.93
C CYS A 385 -22.91 -5.30 -5.27
N CYS A 386 -22.30 -6.04 -4.34
CA CYS A 386 -21.97 -7.46 -4.54
C CYS A 386 -23.20 -8.37 -4.60
N LEU A 387 -24.18 -8.18 -3.71
CA LEU A 387 -25.37 -9.02 -3.62
C LEU A 387 -26.34 -8.82 -4.81
N ALA A 388 -26.46 -7.59 -5.30
CA ALA A 388 -27.35 -7.22 -6.40
C ALA A 388 -26.76 -7.47 -7.79
N TYR A 389 -25.43 -7.62 -7.92
CA TYR A 389 -24.77 -7.74 -9.21
C TYR A 389 -25.06 -9.07 -9.90
N ASP A 390 -25.60 -8.99 -11.11
CA ASP A 390 -25.79 -10.12 -12.02
C ASP A 390 -24.54 -10.29 -12.91
N PRO A 391 -23.72 -11.33 -12.67
CA PRO A 391 -22.50 -11.52 -13.46
C PRO A 391 -22.76 -11.92 -14.92
N ALA A 392 -23.94 -12.44 -15.25
CA ALA A 392 -24.28 -12.85 -16.61
C ALA A 392 -24.62 -11.63 -17.48
N GLU A 393 -25.50 -10.76 -16.97
CA GLU A 393 -25.97 -9.57 -17.67
C GLU A 393 -25.12 -8.32 -17.39
N ARG A 394 -24.23 -8.38 -16.37
CA ARG A 394 -23.36 -7.28 -15.91
C ARG A 394 -24.11 -6.03 -15.48
N ILE A 395 -25.26 -6.24 -14.83
CA ILE A 395 -26.15 -5.20 -14.29
C ILE A 395 -26.54 -5.55 -12.85
N TYR A 396 -27.06 -4.57 -12.11
CA TYR A 396 -27.56 -4.76 -10.75
C TYR A 396 -29.06 -4.98 -10.79
N ARG A 397 -29.54 -5.96 -10.00
CA ARG A 397 -30.95 -6.32 -9.91
C ARG A 397 -31.30 -6.62 -8.45
N THR A 398 -32.54 -6.39 -8.06
CA THR A 398 -33.05 -6.67 -6.71
C THR A 398 -34.20 -7.68 -6.72
N ASP A 399 -34.60 -8.15 -7.90
CA ASP A 399 -35.75 -9.05 -8.10
C ASP A 399 -35.62 -10.39 -7.39
N HIS A 400 -34.39 -10.87 -7.17
CA HIS A 400 -34.10 -12.10 -6.44
C HIS A 400 -34.09 -11.94 -4.92
N MET A 401 -34.12 -10.71 -4.39
CA MET A 401 -34.05 -10.40 -2.95
C MET A 401 -35.43 -10.43 -2.25
N GLY A 402 -36.51 -10.71 -2.99
CA GLY A 402 -37.87 -10.69 -2.46
C GLY A 402 -38.47 -9.28 -2.46
N ASP A 403 -39.29 -8.97 -1.46
CA ASP A 403 -39.93 -7.66 -1.33
C ASP A 403 -39.00 -6.67 -0.64
N VAL A 404 -38.17 -5.95 -1.40
CA VAL A 404 -37.28 -4.93 -0.83
C VAL A 404 -37.93 -3.54 -0.77
N SER A 405 -37.34 -2.61 -0.01
CA SER A 405 -37.81 -1.22 0.07
C SER A 405 -37.86 -0.53 -1.29
N GLU A 406 -38.81 0.40 -1.48
CA GLU A 406 -38.97 1.13 -2.74
C GLU A 406 -37.72 1.96 -3.06
N GLU A 407 -37.08 2.55 -2.05
CA GLU A 407 -35.83 3.28 -2.22
C GLU A 407 -34.69 2.37 -2.73
N LEU A 408 -34.59 1.12 -2.25
CA LEU A 408 -33.60 0.16 -2.75
C LEU A 408 -33.93 -0.30 -4.19
N LYS A 409 -35.21 -0.54 -4.51
CA LYS A 409 -35.65 -0.87 -5.88
C LYS A 409 -35.32 0.27 -6.85
N GLU A 410 -35.58 1.52 -6.45
CA GLU A 410 -35.28 2.72 -7.25
C GLU A 410 -33.78 2.89 -7.46
N PHE A 411 -32.97 2.70 -6.40
CA PHE A 411 -31.52 2.86 -6.45
C PHE A 411 -30.83 1.92 -7.45
N PHE A 412 -31.23 0.64 -7.50
CA PHE A 412 -30.69 -0.33 -8.46
C PHE A 412 -31.60 -0.55 -9.70
N SER A 413 -32.49 0.40 -10.00
CA SER A 413 -33.35 0.31 -11.18
C SER A 413 -32.53 0.31 -12.48
N LEU A 414 -33.14 -0.12 -13.59
CA LEU A 414 -32.47 -0.10 -14.90
C LEU A 414 -32.10 1.31 -15.36
N GLU A 415 -32.82 2.32 -14.87
CA GLU A 415 -32.56 3.74 -15.16
C GLU A 415 -31.41 4.31 -14.31
N ASN A 416 -31.18 3.74 -13.12
CA ASN A 416 -30.19 4.19 -12.15
C ASN A 416 -28.98 3.25 -12.02
N GLN A 417 -28.70 2.42 -13.04
CA GLN A 417 -27.61 1.45 -12.99
C GLN A 417 -26.27 2.12 -12.61
N PRO A 418 -25.56 1.62 -11.58
CA PRO A 418 -24.26 2.12 -11.19
C PRO A 418 -23.25 1.90 -12.34
N VAL A 419 -22.89 2.97 -13.02
CA VAL A 419 -21.80 2.96 -14.01
C VAL A 419 -20.44 3.04 -13.31
N ASP A 420 -20.40 3.65 -12.13
CA ASP A 420 -19.20 3.85 -11.31
C ASP A 420 -19.60 4.02 -9.84
N THR A 421 -19.22 3.04 -9.03
CA THR A 421 -19.59 2.93 -7.62
C THR A 421 -18.81 3.89 -6.73
N THR A 422 -17.77 4.54 -7.24
CA THR A 422 -16.94 5.46 -6.44
C THR A 422 -17.52 6.87 -6.32
N LYS A 423 -18.46 7.25 -7.20
CA LYS A 423 -18.96 8.63 -7.32
C LYS A 423 -19.66 9.17 -6.08
N ALA A 424 -19.39 10.44 -5.74
CA ALA A 424 -20.07 11.18 -4.68
C ALA A 424 -21.59 11.14 -4.78
N GLU A 425 -22.13 11.41 -5.97
CA GLU A 425 -23.57 11.43 -6.20
C GLU A 425 -24.19 10.05 -5.99
N PHE A 426 -23.48 8.97 -6.37
CA PHE A 426 -23.95 7.61 -6.14
C PHE A 426 -24.06 7.28 -4.65
N GLN A 427 -23.05 7.67 -3.86
CA GLN A 427 -23.08 7.50 -2.39
C GLN A 427 -24.09 8.43 -1.70
N LYS A 428 -24.26 9.65 -2.20
CA LYS A 428 -25.27 10.59 -1.71
C LYS A 428 -26.68 10.04 -1.95
N GLU A 429 -26.95 9.50 -3.14
CA GLU A 429 -28.23 8.87 -3.45
C GLU A 429 -28.48 7.62 -2.59
N TRP A 430 -27.42 6.87 -2.23
CA TRP A 430 -27.52 5.75 -1.30
C TRP A 430 -28.06 6.15 0.08
N CYS A 431 -27.86 7.39 0.53
CA CYS A 431 -28.44 7.87 1.79
C CYS A 431 -29.97 7.80 1.81
N LYS A 432 -30.62 7.94 0.65
CA LYS A 432 -32.08 7.80 0.56
C LYS A 432 -32.53 6.39 0.95
N VAL A 433 -31.66 5.39 0.79
CA VAL A 433 -31.91 4.00 1.18
C VAL A 433 -31.76 3.84 2.69
N VAL A 434 -30.64 4.26 3.28
CA VAL A 434 -30.26 3.88 4.67
C VAL A 434 -30.49 4.94 5.76
N ALA A 435 -30.67 6.22 5.41
CA ALA A 435 -30.87 7.29 6.39
C ALA A 435 -32.32 7.36 6.89
N ASP A 436 -32.51 7.63 8.17
CA ASP A 436 -33.80 7.81 8.85
C ASP A 436 -34.78 6.65 8.61
N LEU A 437 -34.28 5.42 8.71
CA LEU A 437 -35.10 4.21 8.59
C LEU A 437 -36.13 4.13 9.73
N LYS A 438 -37.27 3.48 9.51
CA LYS A 438 -38.41 3.53 10.46
C LYS A 438 -38.15 2.72 11.72
N ASN A 439 -37.39 1.63 11.62
CA ASN A 439 -37.12 0.76 12.75
C ASN A 439 -36.35 1.50 13.87
N PRO A 440 -36.93 1.64 15.08
CA PRO A 440 -36.30 2.35 16.18
C PRO A 440 -35.11 1.59 16.79
N ARG A 441 -34.90 0.32 16.41
CA ARG A 441 -33.83 -0.55 16.91
C ARG A 441 -32.49 -0.31 16.19
N ILE A 442 -32.50 0.45 15.09
CA ILE A 442 -31.27 0.83 14.37
C ILE A 442 -30.56 1.95 15.14
N ALA A 443 -29.28 1.74 15.41
CA ALA A 443 -28.43 2.71 16.06
C ALA A 443 -27.79 3.68 15.05
N TYR A 444 -27.82 4.96 15.41
CA TYR A 444 -27.22 6.06 14.66
C TYR A 444 -26.37 6.91 15.60
N CYS A 445 -25.23 7.40 15.12
CA CYS A 445 -24.37 8.35 15.81
C CYS A 445 -24.99 9.75 15.83
N THR A 446 -25.43 10.24 14.67
CA THR A 446 -25.93 11.63 14.51
C THR A 446 -27.12 11.72 13.57
N GLY A 447 -28.14 12.49 13.97
CA GLY A 447 -29.20 12.97 13.06
C GLY A 447 -30.05 11.90 12.38
N ARG A 448 -30.04 10.65 12.90
CA ARG A 448 -30.60 9.46 12.21
C ARG A 448 -30.09 9.30 10.77
N ASN A 449 -28.88 9.78 10.50
CA ASN A 449 -28.27 9.72 9.18
C ASN A 449 -26.99 8.89 9.23
N GLU A 450 -26.09 9.23 10.17
CA GLU A 450 -24.84 8.52 10.41
C GLU A 450 -25.08 7.24 11.21
N LEU A 451 -24.95 6.08 10.58
CA LEU A 451 -25.11 4.77 11.21
C LEU A 451 -23.99 4.49 12.21
N ASP A 452 -24.36 3.87 13.33
CA ASP A 452 -23.39 3.37 14.31
C ASP A 452 -22.83 1.99 13.87
N CYS A 453 -21.60 1.67 14.27
CA CYS A 453 -20.90 0.45 13.86
C CYS A 453 -21.48 -0.81 14.53
N GLY A 454 -21.05 -2.00 14.09
CA GLY A 454 -21.40 -3.29 14.71
C GLY A 454 -22.24 -4.22 13.83
N LEU A 455 -21.90 -5.51 13.83
CA LEU A 455 -22.51 -6.53 12.96
C LEU A 455 -24.03 -6.65 13.19
N ILE A 456 -24.51 -6.65 14.43
CA ILE A 456 -25.94 -6.77 14.73
C ILE A 456 -26.69 -5.55 14.20
N ASN A 457 -26.11 -4.33 14.36
CA ASN A 457 -26.70 -3.12 13.78
C ASN A 457 -26.76 -3.19 12.25
N MET A 458 -25.67 -3.60 11.59
CA MET A 458 -25.65 -3.77 10.13
C MET A 458 -26.70 -4.79 9.66
N LEU A 459 -26.84 -5.93 10.34
CA LEU A 459 -27.87 -6.92 10.05
C LEU A 459 -29.29 -6.34 10.20
N MET A 460 -29.53 -5.51 11.22
CA MET A 460 -30.81 -4.84 11.42
C MET A 460 -31.11 -3.82 10.29
N VAL A 461 -30.10 -3.07 9.85
CA VAL A 461 -30.23 -2.14 8.71
C VAL A 461 -30.54 -2.92 7.43
N ILE A 462 -29.80 -4.00 7.14
CA ILE A 462 -30.03 -4.86 5.97
C ILE A 462 -31.46 -5.42 6.01
N ALA A 463 -31.89 -5.96 7.16
CA ALA A 463 -33.22 -6.51 7.35
C ALA A 463 -34.32 -5.46 7.11
N GLU A 464 -34.13 -4.22 7.55
CA GLU A 464 -35.09 -3.14 7.29
C GLU A 464 -35.12 -2.73 5.81
N VAL A 465 -33.96 -2.60 5.17
CA VAL A 465 -33.83 -2.20 3.75
C VAL A 465 -34.45 -3.23 2.81
N VAL A 466 -34.42 -4.51 3.17
CA VAL A 466 -35.03 -5.62 2.39
C VAL A 466 -36.45 -5.96 2.85
N ASN A 467 -37.10 -5.09 3.64
CA ASN A 467 -38.41 -5.29 4.28
C ASN A 467 -38.59 -6.71 4.89
N ALA A 468 -37.57 -7.21 5.59
CA ALA A 468 -37.65 -8.50 6.25
C ALA A 468 -38.86 -8.55 7.22
N PRO A 469 -39.51 -9.72 7.39
CA PRO A 469 -40.58 -9.87 8.37
C PRO A 469 -40.12 -9.52 9.79
N GLU A 470 -41.04 -9.05 10.64
CA GLU A 470 -40.73 -8.73 12.04
C GLU A 470 -40.15 -9.93 12.81
N GLU A 471 -40.53 -11.16 12.45
CA GLU A 471 -39.94 -12.38 13.02
C GLU A 471 -38.42 -12.47 12.79
N GLU A 472 -37.92 -12.05 11.62
CA GLU A 472 -36.48 -12.03 11.33
C GLU A 472 -35.79 -10.89 12.09
N LYS A 473 -36.43 -9.72 12.17
CA LYS A 473 -35.92 -8.58 12.97
C LYS A 473 -35.87 -8.91 14.47
N ASP A 474 -36.83 -9.68 14.97
CA ASP A 474 -36.86 -10.13 16.36
C ASP A 474 -35.76 -11.15 16.67
N LYS A 475 -35.35 -11.99 15.71
CA LYS A 475 -34.14 -12.84 15.87
C LYS A 475 -32.87 -12.00 16.03
N ILE A 476 -32.68 -10.98 15.18
CA ILE A 476 -31.53 -10.07 15.27
C ILE A 476 -31.55 -9.34 16.62
N LEU A 477 -32.72 -8.86 17.06
CA LEU A 477 -32.88 -8.25 18.37
C LEU A 477 -32.52 -9.22 19.51
N GLY A 478 -32.86 -10.50 19.37
CA GLY A 478 -32.49 -11.55 20.31
C GLY A 478 -30.98 -11.67 20.52
N PHE A 479 -30.15 -11.46 19.48
CA PHE A 479 -28.70 -11.42 19.63
C PHE A 479 -28.23 -10.26 20.51
N SER A 480 -28.80 -9.06 20.30
CA SER A 480 -28.49 -7.90 21.13
C SER A 480 -28.94 -8.09 22.58
N GLN A 481 -30.13 -8.67 22.79
CA GLN A 481 -30.64 -8.98 24.13
C GLN A 481 -29.73 -10.00 24.85
N TYR A 482 -29.29 -11.05 24.14
CA TYR A 482 -28.37 -12.03 24.69
C TYR A 482 -27.07 -11.40 25.20
N LEU A 483 -26.44 -10.52 24.40
CA LEU A 483 -25.25 -9.79 24.81
C LEU A 483 -25.50 -8.93 26.05
N ASN A 484 -26.62 -8.20 26.08
CA ASN A 484 -26.96 -7.34 27.21
C ASN A 484 -27.19 -8.13 28.50
N ASP A 485 -27.96 -9.23 28.44
CA ASP A 485 -28.26 -10.10 29.58
C ASP A 485 -26.99 -10.76 30.15
N LYS A 486 -25.99 -10.94 29.30
CA LYS A 486 -24.69 -11.51 29.63
C LYS A 486 -23.60 -10.47 29.89
N HIS A 487 -23.94 -9.19 29.98
CA HIS A 487 -22.99 -8.10 30.21
C HIS A 487 -21.83 -8.06 29.19
N GLY A 488 -22.11 -8.42 27.94
CA GLY A 488 -21.13 -8.45 26.84
C GLY A 488 -20.39 -9.77 26.66
N GLU A 489 -20.76 -10.85 27.35
CA GLU A 489 -20.16 -12.17 27.11
C GLU A 489 -20.55 -12.69 25.71
N PHE A 490 -19.56 -12.88 24.85
CA PHE A 490 -19.72 -13.48 23.52
C PHE A 490 -19.25 -14.93 23.56
N ASP A 491 -20.21 -15.86 23.64
CA ASP A 491 -19.94 -17.28 23.74
C ASP A 491 -20.16 -18.02 22.41
N ASP A 492 -19.67 -19.27 22.33
CA ASP A 492 -19.76 -20.12 21.14
C ASP A 492 -21.22 -20.29 20.65
N LYS A 493 -22.21 -20.23 21.55
CA LYS A 493 -23.62 -20.38 21.16
C LYS A 493 -24.13 -19.16 20.41
N LEU A 494 -23.79 -17.96 20.88
CA LEU A 494 -24.16 -16.74 20.19
C LEU A 494 -23.38 -16.62 18.88
N TYR A 495 -22.09 -16.98 18.87
CA TYR A 495 -21.27 -17.05 17.66
C TYR A 495 -21.95 -17.92 16.58
N ASP A 496 -22.27 -19.18 16.91
CA ASP A 496 -22.92 -20.12 15.99
C ASP A 496 -24.25 -19.60 15.45
N ALA A 497 -25.02 -18.90 16.29
CA ALA A 497 -26.33 -18.37 15.92
C ALA A 497 -26.20 -17.17 14.96
N VAL A 498 -25.27 -16.26 15.24
CA VAL A 498 -24.98 -15.09 14.40
C VAL A 498 -24.36 -15.52 13.07
N GLU A 499 -23.42 -16.47 13.08
CA GLU A 499 -22.79 -17.01 11.88
C GLU A 499 -23.82 -17.63 10.93
N LYS A 500 -24.62 -18.59 11.43
CA LYS A 500 -25.66 -19.27 10.62
C LYS A 500 -26.69 -18.29 10.08
N TYR A 501 -27.10 -17.32 10.88
CA TYR A 501 -28.06 -16.30 10.45
C TYR A 501 -27.47 -15.42 9.34
N THR A 502 -26.26 -14.91 9.54
CA THR A 502 -25.54 -14.08 8.56
C THR A 502 -25.34 -14.84 7.25
N GLU A 503 -24.91 -16.09 7.32
CA GLU A 503 -24.71 -16.95 6.16
C GLU A 503 -26.02 -17.14 5.38
N SER A 504 -27.10 -17.48 6.07
CA SER A 504 -28.42 -17.70 5.47
C SER A 504 -28.96 -16.43 4.80
N LEU A 505 -28.86 -15.28 5.49
CA LEU A 505 -29.34 -13.99 4.98
C LEU A 505 -28.58 -13.58 3.71
N LEU A 506 -27.24 -13.60 3.74
CA LEU A 506 -26.44 -13.17 2.59
C LEU A 506 -26.58 -14.12 1.40
N LYS A 507 -26.71 -15.43 1.62
CA LYS A 507 -27.02 -16.41 0.56
C LYS A 507 -28.37 -16.16 -0.08
N HIS A 508 -29.37 -15.80 0.71
CA HIS A 508 -30.70 -15.46 0.21
C HIS A 508 -30.66 -14.19 -0.66
N LEU A 509 -29.98 -13.14 -0.20
CA LEU A 509 -29.92 -11.85 -0.87
C LEU A 509 -29.00 -11.83 -2.11
N SER A 510 -28.11 -12.80 -2.27
CA SER A 510 -27.14 -12.80 -3.38
C SER A 510 -27.72 -13.30 -4.70
N LYS A 511 -27.43 -12.56 -5.79
CA LYS A 511 -27.69 -13.02 -7.16
C LYS A 511 -26.77 -14.17 -7.53
N THR A 512 -25.52 -14.12 -7.08
CA THR A 512 -24.54 -15.19 -7.25
C THR A 512 -24.86 -16.31 -6.27
N LYS A 513 -25.15 -17.52 -6.79
CA LYS A 513 -25.58 -18.65 -5.95
C LYS A 513 -24.45 -19.33 -5.19
N ASN A 514 -23.23 -19.31 -5.74
CA ASN A 514 -22.07 -19.88 -5.08
C ASN A 514 -21.36 -18.80 -4.28
N ILE A 515 -21.77 -18.66 -3.02
CA ILE A 515 -21.09 -17.81 -2.05
C ILE A 515 -20.77 -18.59 -0.78
N GLU A 516 -19.62 -18.29 -0.18
CA GLU A 516 -19.18 -18.78 1.12
C GLU A 516 -18.99 -17.58 2.04
N ILE A 517 -19.44 -17.71 3.29
CA ILE A 517 -19.34 -16.67 4.33
C ILE A 517 -18.62 -17.28 5.53
N GLU A 518 -17.71 -16.53 6.12
CA GLU A 518 -16.91 -16.92 7.28
C GLU A 518 -16.79 -15.70 8.21
N LEU A 519 -17.01 -15.90 9.51
CA LEU A 519 -16.74 -14.89 10.54
C LEU A 519 -15.38 -15.16 11.17
N SER A 520 -14.51 -14.15 11.17
CA SER A 520 -13.15 -14.24 11.70
C SER A 520 -12.89 -13.15 12.73
N GLU A 521 -12.12 -13.46 13.77
CA GLU A 521 -11.69 -12.50 14.81
C GLU A 521 -12.85 -11.71 15.45
N VAL A 522 -14.01 -12.34 15.60
CA VAL A 522 -15.20 -11.70 16.14
C VAL A 522 -15.23 -11.69 17.67
N GLU A 523 -15.60 -10.54 18.24
CA GLU A 523 -15.71 -10.35 19.68
C GLU A 523 -16.85 -9.39 20.04
N SER A 524 -17.31 -9.41 21.28
CA SER A 524 -18.25 -8.38 21.75
C SER A 524 -17.51 -7.11 22.14
N THR A 525 -18.04 -6.00 21.65
CA THR A 525 -17.48 -4.67 21.81
C THR A 525 -18.52 -3.71 22.36
N ILE A 526 -18.07 -2.77 23.19
CA ILE A 526 -18.89 -1.71 23.79
C ILE A 526 -18.74 -0.43 22.97
N TYR A 527 -19.85 0.05 22.40
CA TYR A 527 -19.88 1.24 21.55
C TYR A 527 -20.17 2.52 22.36
N ASN A 528 -20.09 3.69 21.70
CA ASN A 528 -20.05 5.05 22.30
C ASN A 528 -21.28 5.46 23.17
N ASN A 529 -22.28 4.61 23.31
CA ASN A 529 -23.47 4.77 24.16
C ASN A 529 -23.65 3.64 25.21
N GLY A 530 -22.65 2.77 25.37
CA GLY A 530 -22.72 1.60 26.24
C GLY A 530 -23.43 0.39 25.63
N ARG A 531 -23.80 0.45 24.34
CA ARG A 531 -24.41 -0.66 23.60
C ARG A 531 -23.37 -1.74 23.33
N TYR A 532 -23.74 -2.99 23.63
CA TYR A 532 -22.99 -4.16 23.19
C TYR A 532 -23.38 -4.51 21.75
N ASP A 533 -22.38 -4.74 20.92
CA ASP A 533 -22.52 -5.30 19.57
C ASP A 533 -21.28 -6.19 19.28
N ILE A 534 -21.13 -6.66 18.05
CA ILE A 534 -20.05 -7.55 17.61
C ILE A 534 -19.15 -6.80 16.63
N SER A 535 -17.85 -6.79 16.93
CA SER A 535 -16.75 -6.39 16.03
C SER A 535 -16.07 -7.63 15.45
N GLY A 536 -15.25 -7.45 14.41
CA GLY A 536 -14.50 -8.51 13.72
C GLY A 536 -14.74 -8.48 12.21
N ASP A 537 -14.39 -9.58 11.55
CA ASP A 537 -14.35 -9.66 10.09
C ASP A 537 -15.44 -10.58 9.53
N ILE A 538 -16.05 -10.14 8.43
CA ILE A 538 -16.91 -10.98 7.59
C ILE A 538 -16.20 -11.23 6.26
N ILE A 539 -15.73 -12.45 6.03
CA ILE A 539 -15.09 -12.86 4.79
C ILE A 539 -16.14 -13.47 3.87
N ILE A 540 -16.35 -12.86 2.70
CA ILE A 540 -17.35 -13.31 1.72
C ILE A 540 -16.65 -13.68 0.41
N ARG A 541 -16.78 -14.94 0.00
CA ARG A 541 -16.18 -15.48 -1.23
C ARG A 541 -17.25 -15.75 -2.27
N PHE A 542 -17.14 -15.12 -3.44
CA PHE A 542 -18.05 -15.27 -4.57
C PHE A 542 -17.39 -16.11 -5.67
N GLN A 543 -18.11 -17.11 -6.17
CA GLN A 543 -17.64 -17.95 -7.27
C GLN A 543 -18.56 -17.86 -8.49
N HIS A 544 -17.98 -17.53 -9.66
CA HIS A 544 -18.68 -17.57 -10.93
C HIS A 544 -17.73 -17.93 -12.08
N ASN A 545 -18.11 -18.87 -12.96
CA ASN A 545 -17.32 -19.32 -14.12
C ASN A 545 -15.84 -19.65 -13.83
N GLY A 546 -15.57 -20.26 -12.67
CA GLY A 546 -14.21 -20.63 -12.25
C GLY A 546 -13.34 -19.47 -11.75
N ILE A 547 -13.94 -18.31 -11.49
CA ILE A 547 -13.31 -17.13 -10.89
C ILE A 547 -13.83 -16.97 -9.46
N TYR A 548 -12.90 -16.74 -8.53
CA TYR A 548 -13.14 -16.53 -7.11
C TYR A 548 -12.81 -15.09 -6.76
N ASN A 549 -13.78 -14.35 -6.23
CA ASN A 549 -13.60 -13.00 -5.69
C ASN A 549 -13.85 -13.04 -4.18
N THR A 550 -13.00 -12.37 -3.40
CA THR A 550 -13.17 -12.32 -1.94
C THR A 550 -13.21 -10.88 -1.49
N ILE A 551 -14.21 -10.55 -0.68
CA ILE A 551 -14.27 -9.29 0.07
C ILE A 551 -14.21 -9.59 1.56
N VAL A 552 -13.67 -8.65 2.34
CA VAL A 552 -13.62 -8.70 3.80
C VAL A 552 -14.30 -7.45 4.32
N LEU A 553 -15.34 -7.59 5.13
CA LEU A 553 -15.95 -6.47 5.85
C LEU A 553 -15.32 -6.42 7.23
N GLU A 554 -14.56 -5.37 7.51
CA GLU A 554 -13.86 -5.16 8.77
C GLU A 554 -14.73 -4.25 9.65
N ILE A 555 -15.11 -4.72 10.83
CA ILE A 555 -16.00 -4.00 11.75
C ILE A 555 -15.27 -3.76 13.06
N SER A 556 -15.03 -2.49 13.42
CA SER A 556 -14.43 -2.10 14.70
C SER A 556 -15.42 -1.31 15.58
N ASP A 557 -14.96 -0.91 16.75
CA ASP A 557 -15.72 -0.11 17.73
C ASP A 557 -16.05 1.31 17.24
N GLN A 558 -15.32 1.76 16.22
CA GLN A 558 -15.24 3.16 15.84
C GLN A 558 -15.32 3.38 14.32
N HIS A 559 -15.08 2.34 13.52
CA HIS A 559 -15.07 2.43 12.07
C HIS A 559 -15.54 1.11 11.43
N SER A 560 -15.85 1.16 10.13
CA SER A 560 -16.03 -0.06 9.34
C SER A 560 -15.46 0.16 7.95
N SER A 561 -14.69 -0.81 7.48
CA SER A 561 -14.00 -0.79 6.19
C SER A 561 -14.35 -2.04 5.38
N ILE A 562 -14.01 -1.99 4.09
CA ILE A 562 -14.15 -3.13 3.20
C ILE A 562 -12.86 -3.30 2.39
N GLU A 563 -12.31 -4.51 2.46
CA GLU A 563 -11.19 -4.94 1.63
C GLU A 563 -11.65 -5.87 0.50
N MET A 564 -10.92 -5.89 -0.62
CA MET A 564 -11.09 -6.89 -1.67
C MET A 564 -9.74 -7.53 -1.97
N LYS A 565 -9.72 -8.86 -1.92
CA LYS A 565 -8.55 -9.67 -2.32
C LYS A 565 -8.51 -9.85 -3.83
N SER A 566 -7.31 -10.08 -4.36
CA SER A 566 -7.11 -10.34 -5.78
C SER A 566 -7.92 -11.55 -6.25
N PRO A 567 -8.59 -11.47 -7.42
CA PRO A 567 -9.38 -12.58 -7.92
C PRO A 567 -8.49 -13.77 -8.30
N THR A 568 -8.92 -14.97 -7.94
CA THR A 568 -8.25 -16.23 -8.32
C THR A 568 -8.99 -16.91 -9.46
N MET A 569 -8.29 -17.43 -10.46
CA MET A 569 -8.89 -18.06 -11.65
C MET A 569 -8.42 -19.51 -11.80
N LYS A 570 -9.34 -20.42 -12.17
CA LYS A 570 -9.04 -21.84 -12.46
C LYS A 570 -8.58 -22.11 -13.90
N PHE A 571 -8.25 -21.08 -14.67
CA PHE A 571 -7.84 -21.17 -16.07
C PHE A 571 -6.71 -20.18 -16.38
N THR A 572 -6.01 -20.39 -17.49
CA THR A 572 -4.92 -19.52 -17.94
C THR A 572 -5.42 -18.11 -18.25
N ASP A 573 -4.81 -17.10 -17.61
CA ASP A 573 -5.18 -15.71 -17.81
C ASP A 573 -4.61 -15.13 -19.13
N LEU A 574 -5.48 -14.96 -20.14
CA LEU A 574 -5.09 -14.40 -21.45
C LEU A 574 -4.83 -12.89 -21.43
N ARG A 575 -5.20 -12.17 -20.35
CA ARG A 575 -4.99 -10.72 -20.22
C ARG A 575 -3.50 -10.38 -20.24
N VAL A 576 -2.66 -11.22 -19.64
CA VAL A 576 -1.19 -11.06 -19.63
C VAL A 576 -0.63 -10.98 -21.06
N ASN A 577 -1.10 -11.85 -21.96
CA ASN A 577 -0.64 -11.87 -23.35
C ASN A 577 -1.08 -10.62 -24.13
N LYS A 578 -2.32 -10.15 -23.92
CA LYS A 578 -2.80 -8.91 -24.55
C LYS A 578 -2.05 -7.68 -24.03
N MET A 579 -1.87 -7.58 -22.71
CA MET A 579 -1.13 -6.50 -22.05
C MET A 579 0.32 -6.44 -22.54
N ASN A 580 1.00 -7.60 -22.65
CA ASN A 580 2.35 -7.70 -23.20
C ASN A 580 2.45 -7.21 -24.66
N LYS A 581 1.48 -7.57 -25.52
CA LYS A 581 1.45 -7.09 -26.91
C LYS A 581 1.28 -5.57 -26.98
N MET A 582 0.37 -5.02 -26.18
CA MET A 582 0.14 -3.58 -26.08
C MET A 582 1.40 -2.83 -25.60
N ILE A 583 2.02 -3.26 -24.50
CA ILE A 583 3.25 -2.65 -23.97
C ILE A 583 4.39 -2.70 -25.00
N LYS A 584 4.54 -3.82 -25.72
CA LYS A 584 5.56 -3.97 -26.78
C LYS A 584 5.34 -3.00 -27.94
N SER A 585 4.09 -2.71 -28.31
CA SER A 585 3.75 -1.76 -29.37
C SER A 585 4.07 -0.30 -29.00
N CYS A 586 4.17 0.00 -27.69
CA CYS A 586 4.38 1.35 -27.16
C CYS A 586 5.86 1.68 -26.86
N LYS A 587 6.83 0.96 -27.45
CA LYS A 587 8.26 1.24 -27.22
C LYS A 587 8.69 2.59 -27.83
N ASN A 588 9.71 3.23 -27.25
CA ASN A 588 10.37 4.46 -27.73
C ASN A 588 9.61 5.78 -27.57
N ARG A 589 8.80 5.91 -26.51
CA ARG A 589 8.08 7.14 -26.17
C ARG A 589 9.01 8.22 -25.60
N LYS A 590 8.67 9.49 -25.82
CA LYS A 590 9.57 10.64 -25.52
C LYS A 590 9.00 11.60 -24.48
N THR A 591 7.71 11.49 -24.17
CA THR A 591 7.05 12.36 -23.21
C THR A 591 6.86 11.69 -21.85
N PHE A 592 6.64 12.50 -20.82
CA PHE A 592 6.38 12.05 -19.47
C PHE A 592 5.10 11.21 -19.39
N ILE A 593 3.99 11.68 -19.95
CA ILE A 593 2.70 10.97 -19.87
C ILE A 593 2.76 9.60 -20.56
N GLU A 594 3.42 9.49 -21.72
CA GLU A 594 3.55 8.22 -22.41
C GLU A 594 4.42 7.23 -21.62
N ASN A 595 5.51 7.70 -20.99
CA ASN A 595 6.37 6.86 -20.16
C ASN A 595 5.69 6.49 -18.83
N LEU A 596 4.93 7.40 -18.24
CA LEU A 596 4.08 7.15 -17.07
C LEU A 596 3.03 6.07 -17.39
N PHE A 597 2.38 6.16 -18.55
CA PHE A 597 1.44 5.14 -19.02
C PHE A 597 2.12 3.76 -19.16
N LEU A 598 3.32 3.68 -19.72
CA LEU A 598 4.06 2.41 -19.82
C LEU A 598 4.35 1.79 -18.46
N ILE A 599 4.65 2.61 -17.45
CA ILE A 599 4.87 2.15 -16.08
C ILE A 599 3.56 1.66 -15.48
N TYR A 600 2.46 2.40 -15.66
CA TYR A 600 1.13 1.99 -15.25
C TYR A 600 0.69 0.67 -15.90
N ALA A 601 0.88 0.51 -17.21
CA ALA A 601 0.59 -0.75 -17.88
C ALA A 601 1.42 -1.91 -17.30
N GLY A 602 2.69 -1.66 -16.99
CA GLY A 602 3.54 -2.62 -16.29
C GLY A 602 3.05 -2.95 -14.87
N TYR A 603 2.57 -1.95 -14.14
CA TYR A 603 1.97 -2.06 -12.82
C TYR A 603 0.70 -2.93 -12.84
N GLU A 604 -0.24 -2.65 -13.74
CA GLU A 604 -1.46 -3.46 -13.90
C GLU A 604 -1.14 -4.88 -14.37
N MET A 605 -0.14 -5.05 -15.24
CA MET A 605 0.31 -6.37 -15.66
C MET A 605 0.86 -7.20 -14.48
N ARG A 606 1.57 -6.58 -13.54
CA ARG A 606 2.11 -7.27 -12.35
C ARG A 606 1.02 -7.76 -11.40
N LYS A 607 -0.15 -7.10 -11.36
CA LYS A 607 -1.32 -7.58 -10.61
C LYS A 607 -1.88 -8.90 -11.17
N ILE A 608 -1.58 -9.23 -12.42
CA ILE A 608 -2.14 -10.38 -13.14
C ILE A 608 -1.11 -11.51 -13.29
N ARG A 609 0.19 -11.22 -13.19
CA ARG A 609 1.28 -12.19 -13.39
C ARG A 609 1.44 -13.16 -12.22
N ASP A 610 2.14 -14.26 -12.51
CA ASP A 610 2.60 -15.23 -11.52
C ASP A 610 3.45 -14.56 -10.41
N ASN A 611 3.32 -15.08 -9.19
CA ASN A 611 3.96 -14.51 -8.01
C ASN A 611 5.49 -14.55 -8.09
N GLU A 612 6.09 -15.59 -8.68
CA GLU A 612 7.54 -15.74 -8.75
C GLU A 612 8.19 -14.74 -9.73
N GLU A 613 7.54 -14.47 -10.87
CA GLU A 613 8.00 -13.40 -11.76
C GLU A 613 7.96 -12.03 -11.07
N ASN A 614 6.94 -11.81 -10.24
CA ASN A 614 6.77 -10.56 -9.51
C ASN A 614 7.84 -10.39 -8.43
N LYS A 615 8.13 -11.46 -7.66
CA LYS A 615 9.24 -11.51 -6.70
C LYS A 615 10.58 -11.18 -7.35
N LYS A 616 10.87 -11.79 -8.50
CA LYS A 616 12.11 -11.50 -9.26
C LYS A 616 12.18 -10.04 -9.69
N TYR A 617 11.06 -9.46 -10.12
CA TYR A 617 11.00 -8.04 -10.47
C TYR A 617 11.28 -7.16 -9.25
N ILE A 618 10.67 -7.44 -8.10
CA ILE A 618 10.88 -6.70 -6.84
C ILE A 618 12.37 -6.74 -6.44
N LYS A 619 12.98 -7.92 -6.40
CA LYS A 619 14.41 -8.11 -6.11
C LYS A 619 15.29 -7.26 -7.04
N ASN A 620 15.05 -7.29 -8.35
CA ASN A 620 15.81 -6.48 -9.31
C ASN A 620 15.66 -4.97 -9.07
N GLU A 621 14.47 -4.49 -8.70
CA GLU A 621 14.26 -3.07 -8.41
C GLU A 621 14.97 -2.64 -7.11
N ILE A 622 15.02 -3.48 -6.08
CA ILE A 622 15.81 -3.23 -4.85
C ILE A 622 17.31 -3.19 -5.19
N GLN A 623 17.80 -4.14 -5.98
CA GLN A 623 19.19 -4.17 -6.44
C GLN A 623 19.56 -2.87 -7.19
N ASN A 624 18.72 -2.42 -8.13
CA ASN A 624 18.94 -1.16 -8.84
C ASN A 624 19.07 0.04 -7.88
N VAL A 625 18.29 0.08 -6.79
CA VAL A 625 18.37 1.14 -5.78
C VAL A 625 19.69 1.08 -5.01
N VAL A 626 20.11 -0.12 -4.60
CA VAL A 626 21.36 -0.33 -3.85
C VAL A 626 22.58 0.02 -4.70
N GLU A 627 22.60 -0.43 -5.95
CA GLU A 627 23.69 -0.18 -6.92
C GLU A 627 23.80 1.31 -7.26
N ASN A 628 22.67 2.02 -7.33
CA ASN A 628 22.64 3.47 -7.52
C ASN A 628 22.76 4.26 -6.21
N ASN A 629 23.37 3.67 -5.17
CA ASN A 629 23.61 4.29 -3.87
C ASN A 629 22.38 4.98 -3.25
N PHE A 630 21.21 4.35 -3.41
CA PHE A 630 19.93 4.79 -2.85
C PHE A 630 19.41 6.14 -3.36
N ILE A 631 20.01 6.71 -4.41
CA ILE A 631 19.60 8.00 -5.00
C ILE A 631 18.15 7.92 -5.52
N ASP A 632 17.78 6.79 -6.11
CA ASP A 632 16.46 6.56 -6.71
C ASP A 632 15.52 5.75 -5.79
N ILE A 633 15.59 5.91 -4.47
CA ILE A 633 14.78 5.11 -3.52
C ILE A 633 13.26 5.21 -3.78
N ASN A 634 12.78 6.34 -4.32
CA ASN A 634 11.39 6.53 -4.73
C ASN A 634 10.93 5.53 -5.82
N ARG A 635 11.85 4.87 -6.55
CA ARG A 635 11.56 3.76 -7.47
C ARG A 635 10.75 2.66 -6.79
N LEU A 636 11.05 2.35 -5.53
CA LEU A 636 10.37 1.29 -4.77
C LEU A 636 8.89 1.64 -4.55
N LEU A 637 8.56 2.93 -4.48
CA LEU A 637 7.20 3.44 -4.30
C LEU A 637 6.32 3.28 -5.56
N LEU A 638 6.90 2.92 -6.71
CA LEU A 638 6.18 2.76 -7.99
C LEU A 638 5.91 1.29 -8.38
N ILE A 639 6.39 0.33 -7.59
CA ILE A 639 6.33 -1.10 -7.94
C ILE A 639 4.90 -1.64 -7.79
N LYS A 640 4.34 -1.61 -6.58
CA LYS A 640 2.92 -1.88 -6.26
C LYS A 640 2.54 -1.13 -4.97
N LYS A 641 1.24 -1.08 -4.61
CA LYS A 641 0.81 -0.53 -3.31
C LYS A 641 1.47 -1.32 -2.16
N ILE A 642 2.11 -0.63 -1.22
CA ILE A 642 2.78 -1.26 -0.06
C ILE A 642 1.74 -1.42 1.06
N SER A 643 0.91 -2.46 0.98
CA SER A 643 -0.10 -2.77 2.00
C SER A 643 0.00 -4.21 2.50
N ASP A 644 0.10 -5.15 1.56
CA ASP A 644 0.26 -6.60 1.80
C ASP A 644 1.51 -6.94 2.64
N LEU A 645 1.34 -7.81 3.64
CA LEU A 645 2.39 -8.21 4.57
C LEU A 645 3.53 -8.97 3.87
N ASP A 646 3.20 -9.87 2.95
CA ASP A 646 4.21 -10.65 2.21
C ASP A 646 5.10 -9.71 1.39
N TYR A 647 4.48 -8.74 0.72
CA TYR A 647 5.21 -7.73 0.00
C TYR A 647 6.08 -6.84 0.89
N LYS A 648 5.57 -6.43 2.06
CA LYS A 648 6.34 -5.68 3.06
C LYS A 648 7.58 -6.47 3.50
N ILE A 649 7.43 -7.78 3.74
CA ILE A 649 8.53 -8.69 4.10
C ILE A 649 9.55 -8.78 2.95
N GLU A 650 9.11 -8.91 1.70
CA GLU A 650 10.01 -8.96 0.53
C GLU A 650 10.84 -7.67 0.38
N LEU A 651 10.19 -6.51 0.48
CA LEU A 651 10.87 -5.21 0.42
C LEU A 651 11.85 -5.04 1.58
N LEU A 652 11.44 -5.38 2.81
CA LEU A 652 12.26 -5.27 4.00
C LEU A 652 13.48 -6.19 3.93
N THR A 653 13.26 -7.48 3.64
CA THR A 653 14.30 -8.50 3.58
C THR A 653 15.30 -8.19 2.48
N GLY A 654 14.84 -7.91 1.26
CA GLY A 654 15.71 -7.56 0.15
C GLY A 654 16.52 -6.29 0.44
N SER A 655 15.90 -5.26 1.02
CA SER A 655 16.59 -4.01 1.35
C SER A 655 17.67 -4.21 2.41
N ILE A 656 17.41 -5.03 3.44
CA ILE A 656 18.40 -5.35 4.49
C ILE A 656 19.54 -6.19 3.91
N VAL A 657 19.23 -7.27 3.19
CA VAL A 657 20.23 -8.20 2.67
C VAL A 657 21.15 -7.51 1.66
N TYR A 658 20.59 -6.77 0.71
CA TYR A 658 21.37 -6.15 -0.37
C TYR A 658 22.16 -4.93 0.10
N SER A 659 21.94 -4.47 1.34
CA SER A 659 22.71 -3.39 1.94
C SER A 659 23.57 -3.82 3.13
N MET A 660 23.68 -5.13 3.38
CA MET A 660 24.33 -5.67 4.57
C MET A 660 25.85 -5.38 4.60
N ASP A 661 26.47 -5.19 3.45
CA ASP A 661 27.90 -4.84 3.32
C ASP A 661 28.17 -3.36 3.62
N LYS A 662 27.11 -2.56 3.73
CA LYS A 662 27.17 -1.13 4.01
C LYS A 662 26.92 -0.89 5.50
N LYS A 663 27.76 -0.06 6.13
CA LYS A 663 27.52 0.41 7.49
C LYS A 663 26.46 1.51 7.48
N LEU A 664 25.22 1.15 7.75
CA LEU A 664 24.07 2.06 7.74
C LEU A 664 23.64 2.47 9.15
N PHE A 665 23.11 3.69 9.29
CA PHE A 665 22.63 4.26 10.55
C PHE A 665 21.12 4.59 10.46
N PRO A 666 20.42 4.82 11.59
CA PRO A 666 18.99 5.15 11.60
C PRO A 666 18.55 6.31 10.69
N CYS A 667 19.44 7.26 10.41
CA CYS A 667 19.15 8.40 9.54
C CYS A 667 19.26 8.08 8.04
N HIS A 668 19.81 6.92 7.67
CA HIS A 668 20.05 6.55 6.28
C HIS A 668 18.71 6.31 5.54
N PRO A 669 18.53 6.75 4.29
CA PRO A 669 17.25 6.67 3.58
C PRO A 669 16.65 5.25 3.54
N ILE A 670 17.44 4.22 3.24
CA ILE A 670 16.91 2.85 3.21
C ILE A 670 16.44 2.36 4.60
N VAL A 671 17.10 2.79 5.68
CA VAL A 671 16.73 2.43 7.05
C VAL A 671 15.44 3.15 7.46
N ARG A 672 15.26 4.41 7.04
CA ARG A 672 14.01 5.14 7.24
C ARG A 672 12.86 4.53 6.44
N PHE A 673 13.10 4.16 5.17
CA PHE A 673 12.13 3.44 4.34
C PHE A 673 11.68 2.12 4.99
N THR A 674 12.62 1.27 5.42
CA THR A 674 12.28 0.00 6.08
C THR A 674 11.68 0.19 7.46
N SER A 675 12.09 1.22 8.21
CA SER A 675 11.47 1.63 9.48
C SER A 675 10.01 2.04 9.28
N ASN A 676 9.69 2.71 8.18
CA ASN A 676 8.31 3.09 7.85
C ASN A 676 7.46 1.88 7.45
N ILE A 677 8.04 0.87 6.79
CA ILE A 677 7.39 -0.43 6.55
C ILE A 677 7.02 -1.09 7.88
N LEU A 678 7.97 -1.20 8.81
CA LEU A 678 7.74 -1.76 10.15
C LEU A 678 6.69 -0.95 10.92
N GLY A 679 6.77 0.38 10.85
CA GLY A 679 5.81 1.28 11.46
C GLY A 679 4.41 1.23 10.87
N SER A 680 4.21 0.62 9.70
CA SER A 680 2.89 0.41 9.09
C SER A 680 2.35 -1.02 9.28
N THR A 681 2.99 -1.81 10.13
CA THR A 681 2.71 -3.23 10.33
C THR A 681 2.26 -3.44 11.77
N GLU A 682 1.20 -4.21 11.99
CA GLU A 682 0.64 -4.54 13.30
C GLU A 682 1.60 -5.46 14.09
N LEU A 683 2.55 -4.83 14.78
CA LEU A 683 3.62 -5.53 15.51
C LEU A 683 3.21 -5.97 16.92
N ASP A 684 2.00 -5.67 17.38
CA ASP A 684 1.39 -6.29 18.57
C ASP A 684 1.06 -7.77 18.36
N ASN A 685 0.88 -8.21 17.10
CA ASN A 685 0.67 -9.60 16.76
C ASN A 685 1.99 -10.40 16.69
N GLN A 686 2.14 -11.43 17.54
CA GLN A 686 3.33 -12.29 17.58
C GLN A 686 3.58 -13.04 16.26
N ASN A 687 2.53 -13.49 15.55
CA ASN A 687 2.68 -14.15 14.25
C ASN A 687 3.25 -13.16 13.23
N THR A 688 2.77 -11.92 13.22
CA THR A 688 3.32 -10.86 12.36
C THR A 688 4.79 -10.60 12.70
N GLN A 689 5.15 -10.46 13.98
CA GLN A 689 6.54 -10.29 14.43
C GLN A 689 7.44 -11.44 13.95
N ASN A 690 6.99 -12.69 14.10
CA ASN A 690 7.72 -13.90 13.69
C ASN A 690 7.99 -13.95 12.18
N ARG A 691 7.24 -13.19 11.37
CA ARG A 691 7.40 -13.13 9.91
C ARG A 691 8.25 -11.94 9.46
N ILE A 692 8.09 -10.76 10.08
CA ILE A 692 8.72 -9.51 9.60
C ILE A 692 10.02 -9.11 10.32
N LEU A 693 10.16 -9.39 11.62
CA LEU A 693 11.39 -9.10 12.37
C LEU A 693 12.60 -10.04 12.07
N PRO A 694 12.43 -11.30 11.62
CA PRO A 694 13.50 -12.16 11.11
C PRO A 694 14.74 -11.51 10.51
N SER A 695 14.58 -10.70 9.46
CA SER A 695 15.69 -10.12 8.71
C SER A 695 16.48 -9.10 9.53
N ILE A 696 15.83 -8.42 10.49
CA ILE A 696 16.48 -7.47 11.41
C ILE A 696 17.38 -8.23 12.39
N VAL A 697 16.89 -9.36 12.90
CA VAL A 697 17.64 -10.20 13.84
C VAL A 697 18.81 -10.87 13.13
N ALA A 698 18.56 -11.50 11.98
CA ALA A 698 19.57 -12.19 11.18
C ALA A 698 20.71 -11.27 10.70
N ALA A 699 20.44 -9.96 10.54
CA ALA A 699 21.42 -8.95 10.16
C ALA A 699 21.98 -8.15 11.35
N ASN A 700 21.72 -8.53 12.60
CA ASN A 700 22.19 -7.86 13.82
C ASN A 700 21.73 -6.40 14.01
N LEU A 701 20.67 -5.96 13.34
CA LEU A 701 20.27 -4.56 13.27
C LEU A 701 19.51 -4.04 14.51
N HIS A 702 19.38 -4.90 15.52
CA HIS A 702 18.74 -4.63 16.82
C HIS A 702 19.76 -4.41 17.95
N SER A 703 21.05 -4.70 17.73
CA SER A 703 22.04 -4.74 18.81
C SER A 703 22.56 -3.36 19.20
N THR A 704 22.36 -2.99 20.47
CA THR A 704 22.88 -1.75 21.06
C THR A 704 24.36 -1.83 21.41
N ARG A 705 24.88 -3.04 21.69
CA ARG A 705 26.26 -3.27 22.15
C ARG A 705 27.32 -2.88 21.12
N GLU A 706 26.98 -2.92 19.84
CA GLU A 706 27.91 -2.66 18.73
C GLU A 706 27.62 -1.33 18.00
N GLY A 707 26.67 -0.53 18.50
CA GLY A 707 26.23 0.70 17.82
C GLY A 707 25.48 0.46 16.51
N ASN A 708 24.97 -0.77 16.29
CA ASN A 708 24.21 -1.20 15.11
C ASN A 708 22.70 -1.19 15.38
N LEU A 709 22.22 -0.22 16.18
CA LEU A 709 20.79 -0.04 16.44
C LEU A 709 20.18 0.77 15.30
N ASN A 710 19.70 0.10 14.25
CA ASN A 710 19.12 0.75 13.08
C ASN A 710 17.63 1.09 13.28
N TYR A 711 16.94 0.35 14.16
CA TYR A 711 15.51 0.47 14.41
C TYR A 711 15.22 0.83 15.88
N PRO A 712 15.54 2.07 16.32
CA PRO A 712 15.43 2.46 17.73
C PRO A 712 13.99 2.50 18.27
N LYS A 713 12.97 2.45 17.40
CA LYS A 713 11.55 2.40 17.78
C LYS A 713 11.07 0.99 18.14
N ILE A 714 11.94 -0.01 18.01
CA ILE A 714 11.68 -1.41 18.38
C ILE A 714 12.53 -1.72 19.61
N GLN A 715 11.89 -1.77 20.77
CA GLN A 715 12.51 -1.91 22.07
C GLN A 715 12.10 -3.25 22.71
N LEU A 716 12.58 -4.34 22.12
CA LEU A 716 12.38 -5.70 22.62
C LEU A 716 13.58 -6.16 23.47
N GLN A 717 13.34 -7.12 24.36
CA GLN A 717 14.38 -7.73 25.18
C GLN A 717 15.23 -8.73 24.36
N GLU A 718 16.49 -8.93 24.75
CA GLU A 718 17.43 -9.85 24.08
C GLU A 718 16.87 -11.29 24.00
N LYS A 719 16.12 -11.72 25.02
CA LYS A 719 15.43 -13.03 25.06
C LYS A 719 14.43 -13.22 23.90
N THR A 720 13.74 -12.14 23.51
CA THR A 720 12.68 -12.16 22.49
C THR A 720 13.30 -12.21 21.10
N TYR A 721 14.38 -11.44 20.88
CA TYR A 721 15.16 -11.57 19.65
C TYR A 721 15.74 -12.98 19.50
N ASN A 722 16.24 -13.59 20.58
CA ASN A 722 16.71 -14.98 20.57
C ASN A 722 15.57 -15.96 20.26
N TYR A 723 14.36 -15.74 20.79
CA TYR A 723 13.20 -16.57 20.47
C TYR A 723 12.81 -16.49 18.98
N ILE A 724 12.80 -15.28 18.41
CA ILE A 724 12.58 -15.06 16.97
C ILE A 724 13.65 -15.81 16.17
N LEU A 725 14.92 -15.74 16.58
CA LEU A 725 16.06 -16.47 15.99
C LEU A 725 15.87 -17.99 15.98
N THR A 726 15.26 -18.56 17.03
CA THR A 726 15.04 -20.01 17.14
C THR A 726 13.84 -20.53 16.35
N ASN A 727 12.83 -19.69 16.11
CA ASN A 727 11.62 -20.03 15.33
C ASN A 727 11.70 -19.58 13.86
N LEU A 728 12.86 -19.05 13.48
CA LEU A 728 13.13 -18.40 12.22
C LEU A 728 13.33 -19.45 11.11
N SER A 729 12.51 -19.42 10.06
CA SER A 729 12.86 -20.10 8.81
C SER A 729 13.92 -19.27 8.07
N LEU A 730 15.18 -19.50 8.41
CA LEU A 730 16.34 -18.82 7.81
C LEU A 730 16.56 -19.18 6.33
N GLN A 731 15.81 -20.14 5.79
CA GLN A 731 15.97 -20.66 4.43
C GLN A 731 15.70 -19.59 3.38
N GLU A 732 14.65 -18.80 3.57
CA GLU A 732 14.34 -17.68 2.67
C GLU A 732 15.46 -16.63 2.73
N PHE A 733 15.98 -16.34 3.92
CA PHE A 733 17.10 -15.40 4.07
C PHE A 733 18.36 -15.86 3.32
N VAL A 734 18.68 -17.16 3.37
CA VAL A 734 19.76 -17.76 2.56
C VAL A 734 19.54 -17.50 1.07
N LYS A 735 18.34 -17.80 0.56
CA LYS A 735 18.01 -17.56 -0.85
C LYS A 735 18.22 -16.10 -1.21
N TYR A 736 17.77 -15.15 -0.39
CA TYR A 736 18.02 -13.71 -0.63
C TYR A 736 19.52 -13.37 -0.68
N THR A 737 20.34 -13.92 0.22
CA THR A 737 21.78 -13.64 0.23
C THR A 737 22.48 -14.22 -1.02
N LEU A 738 22.14 -15.44 -1.41
CA LEU A 738 22.76 -16.14 -2.54
C LEU A 738 22.28 -15.59 -3.89
N ASP A 739 21.00 -15.23 -4.01
CA ASP A 739 20.43 -14.62 -5.22
C ASP A 739 21.11 -13.31 -5.60
N TYR A 740 21.66 -12.59 -4.61
CA TYR A 740 22.34 -11.31 -4.82
C TYR A 740 23.83 -11.48 -5.09
N ASP A 741 24.59 -11.94 -4.10
CA ASP A 741 26.03 -12.15 -4.22
C ASP A 741 26.54 -13.12 -3.13
N ILE A 742 27.31 -14.13 -3.53
CA ILE A 742 27.90 -15.11 -2.61
C ILE A 742 28.76 -14.46 -1.51
N SER A 743 29.38 -13.31 -1.77
CA SER A 743 30.13 -12.56 -0.76
C SER A 743 29.24 -12.05 0.38
N ILE A 744 27.98 -11.69 0.11
CA ILE A 744 27.01 -11.31 1.15
C ILE A 744 26.65 -12.52 1.99
N PHE A 745 26.43 -13.69 1.37
CA PHE A 745 26.22 -14.93 2.11
C PHE A 745 27.43 -15.28 2.99
N ILE A 746 28.65 -15.17 2.47
CA ILE A 746 29.88 -15.44 3.25
C ILE A 746 30.03 -14.46 4.41
N MET A 747 29.76 -13.19 4.20
CA MET A 747 29.77 -12.17 5.25
C MET A 747 28.74 -12.47 6.34
N TRP A 748 27.53 -12.86 5.94
CA TRP A 748 26.45 -13.21 6.85
C TRP A 748 26.76 -14.49 7.64
N ILE A 749 27.23 -15.56 6.98
CA ILE A 749 27.65 -16.81 7.65
C ILE A 749 28.78 -16.55 8.63
N LYS A 750 29.76 -15.70 8.27
CA LYS A 750 30.81 -15.28 9.18
C LYS A 750 30.25 -14.61 10.43
N TYR A 751 29.31 -13.68 10.27
CA TYR A 751 28.62 -13.06 11.41
C TYR A 751 27.93 -14.12 12.28
N CYS A 752 27.18 -15.05 11.68
CA CYS A 752 26.44 -16.09 12.40
C CYS A 752 27.37 -17.04 13.18
N ILE A 753 28.51 -17.40 12.58
CA ILE A 753 29.52 -18.27 13.21
C ILE A 753 30.28 -17.54 14.33
N ASP A 754 30.67 -16.27 14.12
CA ASP A 754 31.49 -15.51 15.07
C ASP A 754 30.70 -15.02 16.30
N LYS A 755 29.37 -14.85 16.22
CA LYS A 755 28.59 -14.06 17.21
C LYS A 755 27.51 -14.80 17.98
N ILE A 756 27.19 -16.04 17.62
CA ILE A 756 26.07 -16.77 18.20
C ILE A 756 26.61 -17.96 19.01
N ASP A 757 26.12 -18.10 20.24
CA ASP A 757 26.56 -19.09 21.22
C ASP A 757 26.64 -20.51 20.60
N PRO A 758 27.81 -21.18 20.64
CA PRO A 758 28.03 -22.51 20.08
C PRO A 758 27.02 -23.60 20.46
N ASP A 759 26.46 -23.53 21.66
CA ASP A 759 25.52 -24.54 22.18
C ASP A 759 24.07 -24.20 21.84
N LYS A 760 23.82 -23.01 21.30
CA LYS A 760 22.50 -22.48 20.94
C LYS A 760 22.46 -21.90 19.52
N ASN A 761 23.41 -22.25 18.65
CA ASN A 761 23.53 -21.65 17.32
C ASN A 761 22.63 -22.34 16.28
N PRO A 762 21.42 -21.83 15.96
CA PRO A 762 20.56 -22.43 14.94
C PRO A 762 21.16 -22.33 13.52
N PHE A 763 22.22 -21.54 13.31
CA PHE A 763 22.84 -21.33 11.99
C PHE A 763 23.85 -22.42 11.62
N LEU A 764 24.42 -23.15 12.59
CA LEU A 764 25.17 -24.37 12.27
C LEU A 764 24.22 -25.45 11.74
N ASN A 765 22.98 -25.50 12.23
CA ASN A 765 21.94 -26.39 11.72
C ASN A 765 21.49 -26.00 10.29
N LEU A 766 21.70 -24.75 9.88
CA LEU A 766 21.39 -24.27 8.53
C LEU A 766 22.31 -24.85 7.46
N LEU A 767 23.62 -24.92 7.71
CA LEU A 767 24.59 -25.57 6.80
C LEU A 767 24.39 -27.10 6.74
N LEU A 768 23.64 -27.64 7.68
CA LEU A 768 23.21 -29.03 7.72
C LEU A 768 21.73 -29.19 7.27
N SER A 769 21.05 -28.12 6.90
CA SER A 769 19.62 -28.16 6.55
C SER A 769 19.43 -28.56 5.10
N SER A 770 18.80 -29.72 4.87
CA SER A 770 18.49 -30.24 3.54
C SER A 770 17.78 -29.22 2.63
N LEU A 771 16.93 -28.37 3.21
CA LEU A 771 16.11 -27.36 2.52
C LEU A 771 16.88 -26.23 1.82
N VAL A 772 18.19 -26.06 2.08
CA VAL A 772 19.02 -25.02 1.43
C VAL A 772 20.32 -25.56 0.84
N ASN A 773 20.70 -26.79 1.18
CA ASN A 773 22.02 -27.32 0.88
C ASN A 773 22.30 -27.42 -0.63
N GLU A 774 21.29 -27.71 -1.46
CA GLU A 774 21.42 -27.70 -2.92
C GLU A 774 21.85 -26.30 -3.42
N ILE A 775 21.05 -25.28 -3.10
CA ILE A 775 21.27 -23.90 -3.55
C ILE A 775 22.61 -23.38 -3.02
N VAL A 776 22.95 -23.66 -1.75
CA VAL A 776 24.24 -23.30 -1.15
C VAL A 776 25.40 -23.96 -1.91
N CYS A 777 25.31 -25.27 -2.16
CA CYS A 777 26.33 -26.02 -2.89
C CYS A 777 26.54 -25.47 -4.31
N ASP A 778 25.46 -25.13 -5.01
CA ASP A 778 25.51 -24.56 -6.35
C ASP A 778 26.19 -23.20 -6.40
N HIS A 779 25.99 -22.36 -5.39
CA HIS A 779 26.66 -21.05 -5.34
C HIS A 779 28.10 -21.14 -4.85
N LEU A 780 28.39 -21.99 -3.85
CA LEU A 780 29.76 -22.18 -3.33
C LEU A 780 30.70 -22.73 -4.40
N PHE A 781 30.21 -23.64 -5.23
CA PHE A 781 31.00 -24.36 -6.23
C PHE A 781 30.65 -23.97 -7.67
N LYS A 782 30.05 -22.79 -7.88
CA LYS A 782 29.66 -22.29 -9.21
C LYS A 782 30.82 -22.23 -10.20
N ASP A 783 32.01 -21.90 -9.70
CA ASP A 783 33.25 -21.78 -10.48
C ASP A 783 34.13 -23.05 -10.37
N ASP A 784 33.56 -24.19 -9.97
CA ASP A 784 34.27 -25.47 -9.75
C ASP A 784 35.50 -25.35 -8.84
N SER A 785 35.43 -24.51 -7.81
CA SER A 785 36.56 -24.24 -6.90
C SER A 785 36.16 -24.30 -5.44
N MET A 786 37.11 -24.69 -4.58
CA MET A 786 36.95 -24.69 -3.11
C MET A 786 37.12 -23.30 -2.46
N LYS A 787 37.07 -22.22 -3.24
CA LYS A 787 37.41 -20.86 -2.76
C LYS A 787 36.52 -20.44 -1.57
N TYR A 788 35.21 -20.64 -1.69
CA TYR A 788 34.25 -20.19 -0.67
C TYR A 788 34.07 -21.22 0.46
N SER A 789 34.14 -22.52 0.15
CA SER A 789 34.08 -23.58 1.17
C SER A 789 35.25 -23.47 2.15
N LYS A 790 36.48 -23.21 1.66
CA LYS A 790 37.66 -23.01 2.52
C LYS A 790 37.48 -21.86 3.52
N ILE A 791 36.77 -20.79 3.14
CA ILE A 791 36.46 -19.69 4.08
C ILE A 791 35.55 -20.19 5.21
N ILE A 792 34.55 -21.01 4.88
CA ILE A 792 33.65 -21.62 5.89
C ILE A 792 34.44 -22.57 6.80
N ASP A 793 35.33 -23.39 6.24
CA ASP A 793 36.17 -24.30 7.01
C ASP A 793 37.05 -23.54 8.02
N GLU A 794 37.71 -22.47 7.58
CA GLU A 794 38.53 -21.61 8.43
C GLU A 794 37.71 -20.99 9.58
N LEU A 795 36.49 -20.54 9.29
CA LEU A 795 35.57 -19.99 10.29
C LEU A 795 35.17 -21.04 11.33
N ILE A 796 34.89 -22.27 10.89
CA ILE A 796 34.53 -23.38 11.78
C ILE A 796 35.72 -23.80 12.63
N ILE A 797 36.91 -23.94 12.05
CA ILE A 797 38.13 -24.30 12.78
C ILE A 797 38.42 -23.29 13.88
N LYS A 798 38.28 -22.01 13.57
CA LYS A 798 38.54 -20.90 14.49
C LYS A 798 37.53 -20.86 15.65
N ASN A 799 36.24 -20.97 15.36
CA ASN A 799 35.18 -20.73 16.34
C ASN A 799 34.71 -21.99 17.06
N TYR A 800 34.90 -23.18 16.46
CA TYR A 800 34.45 -24.47 17.01
C TYR A 800 35.59 -25.50 17.10
N PRO A 801 36.72 -25.19 17.77
CA PRO A 801 37.92 -26.05 17.74
C PRO A 801 37.67 -27.47 18.28
N SER A 802 36.72 -27.66 19.21
CA SER A 802 36.34 -28.95 19.77
C SER A 802 35.41 -29.78 18.88
N ARG A 803 34.63 -29.12 18.00
CA ARG A 803 33.64 -29.76 17.10
C ARG A 803 34.04 -29.72 15.63
N LYS A 804 35.12 -29.03 15.27
CA LYS A 804 35.57 -28.78 13.89
C LYS A 804 35.62 -30.05 13.05
N ASP A 805 36.16 -31.14 13.60
CA ASP A 805 36.35 -32.38 12.84
C ASP A 805 35.01 -33.04 12.50
N LYS A 806 34.01 -32.93 13.39
CA LYS A 806 32.66 -33.43 13.15
C LYS A 806 31.97 -32.56 12.09
N LEU A 807 31.89 -31.25 12.33
CA LEU A 807 31.16 -30.30 11.49
C LEU A 807 31.70 -30.27 10.05
N ILE A 808 33.02 -30.17 9.87
CA ILE A 808 33.66 -30.15 8.55
C ILE A 808 33.40 -31.48 7.82
N SER A 809 33.52 -32.62 8.52
CA SER A 809 33.26 -33.92 7.90
C SER A 809 31.79 -34.09 7.45
N GLU A 810 30.83 -33.57 8.23
CA GLU A 810 29.40 -33.61 7.89
C GLU A 810 29.06 -32.67 6.72
N ILE A 811 29.58 -31.45 6.73
CA ILE A 811 29.33 -30.44 5.67
C ILE A 811 29.93 -30.89 4.34
N HIS A 812 31.18 -31.36 4.31
CA HIS A 812 31.76 -31.87 3.06
C HIS A 812 31.10 -33.15 2.58
N PHE A 813 30.58 -34.01 3.47
CA PHE A 813 29.74 -35.13 3.07
C PHE A 813 28.51 -34.65 2.31
N ILE A 814 27.78 -33.66 2.84
CA ILE A 814 26.60 -33.06 2.20
C ILE A 814 26.98 -32.51 0.83
N TRP A 815 28.04 -31.70 0.74
CA TRP A 815 28.48 -31.12 -0.54
C TRP A 815 28.88 -32.20 -1.57
N ILE A 816 29.53 -33.28 -1.16
CA ILE A 816 29.85 -34.41 -2.06
C ILE A 816 28.57 -35.01 -2.65
N VAL A 817 27.52 -35.21 -1.83
CA VAL A 817 26.24 -35.76 -2.30
C VAL A 817 25.66 -34.87 -3.40
N TYR A 818 25.57 -33.56 -3.18
CA TYR A 818 25.03 -32.62 -4.16
C TYR A 818 25.92 -32.47 -5.42
N ILE A 819 27.25 -32.40 -5.26
CA ILE A 819 28.17 -32.32 -6.42
C ILE A 819 28.07 -33.57 -7.28
N CYS A 820 27.99 -34.77 -6.68
CA CYS A 820 27.83 -36.04 -7.40
C CYS A 820 26.46 -36.18 -8.06
N ALA A 821 25.43 -35.52 -7.54
CA ALA A 821 24.09 -35.55 -8.12
C ALA A 821 23.96 -34.71 -9.42
N ARG A 822 24.93 -33.82 -9.71
CA ARG A 822 24.96 -32.99 -10.93
C ARG A 822 24.99 -33.86 -12.19
N GLU A 823 24.54 -33.30 -13.33
CA GLU A 823 24.62 -33.99 -14.62
C GLU A 823 26.07 -34.29 -15.04
N ASN A 824 26.98 -33.34 -14.79
CA ASN A 824 28.40 -33.45 -15.11
C ASN A 824 29.25 -33.15 -13.87
N PRO A 825 29.46 -34.13 -12.97
CA PRO A 825 30.21 -33.93 -11.73
C PRO A 825 31.70 -33.67 -12.02
N ASN A 826 32.25 -32.61 -11.43
CA ASN A 826 33.67 -32.30 -11.53
C ASN A 826 34.49 -33.21 -10.60
N ILE A 827 35.28 -34.10 -11.19
CA ILE A 827 36.05 -35.13 -10.47
C ILE A 827 37.03 -34.50 -9.47
N GLU A 828 37.77 -33.46 -9.88
CA GLU A 828 38.78 -32.83 -9.03
C GLU A 828 38.11 -32.11 -7.84
N LEU A 829 36.96 -31.48 -8.06
CA LEU A 829 36.19 -30.88 -6.98
C LEU A 829 35.68 -31.93 -5.97
N ILE A 830 35.24 -33.10 -6.44
CA ILE A 830 34.84 -34.21 -5.56
C ILE A 830 36.04 -34.69 -4.73
N LYS A 831 37.22 -34.85 -5.35
CA LYS A 831 38.45 -35.21 -4.63
C LYS A 831 38.80 -34.20 -3.56
N GLU A 832 38.76 -32.90 -3.87
CA GLU A 832 39.09 -31.85 -2.90
C GLU A 832 38.14 -31.89 -1.70
N ASN A 833 36.84 -32.11 -1.90
CA ASN A 833 35.89 -32.27 -0.80
C ASN A 833 36.12 -33.55 0.01
N ILE A 834 36.46 -34.68 -0.63
CA ILE A 834 36.81 -35.93 0.09
C ILE A 834 38.06 -35.73 0.95
N ASN A 835 39.04 -35.01 0.43
CA ASN A 835 40.27 -34.70 1.16
C ASN A 835 40.01 -33.78 2.36
N ALA A 836 39.06 -32.85 2.23
CA ALA A 836 38.67 -31.94 3.30
C ALA A 836 37.93 -32.62 4.47
N ILE A 837 37.38 -33.82 4.30
CA ILE A 837 36.81 -34.60 5.40
C ILE A 837 37.90 -34.95 6.41
N HIS A 838 37.79 -34.46 7.65
CA HIS A 838 38.78 -34.74 8.69
C HIS A 838 38.72 -36.19 9.19
N SER A 839 37.52 -36.78 9.30
CA SER A 839 37.41 -38.19 9.73
C SER A 839 36.11 -38.85 9.27
N ALA A 840 36.24 -39.99 8.59
CA ALA A 840 35.11 -40.82 8.16
C ALA A 840 34.23 -41.33 9.32
N LYS A 841 34.72 -41.32 10.58
CA LYS A 841 33.95 -41.78 11.75
C LYS A 841 32.73 -40.89 12.05
N TYR A 842 32.76 -39.63 11.61
CA TYR A 842 31.69 -38.66 11.84
C TYR A 842 30.61 -38.70 10.76
N ILE A 843 30.84 -39.43 9.66
CA ILE A 843 29.82 -39.70 8.65
C ILE A 843 28.95 -40.84 9.18
N THR A 844 27.75 -40.50 9.63
CA THR A 844 26.82 -41.42 10.28
C THR A 844 25.48 -41.45 9.54
N LEU A 845 24.55 -42.30 9.99
CA LEU A 845 23.19 -42.33 9.42
C LEU A 845 22.47 -40.99 9.64
N GLU A 846 22.75 -40.30 10.73
CA GLU A 846 22.24 -38.94 10.98
C GLU A 846 22.68 -37.97 9.87
N SER A 847 23.91 -38.10 9.37
CA SER A 847 24.43 -37.25 8.29
C SER A 847 23.60 -37.35 7.01
N ARG A 848 22.97 -38.51 6.75
CA ARG A 848 22.07 -38.71 5.59
C ARG A 848 20.79 -37.89 5.70
N SER A 849 20.27 -37.66 6.91
CA SER A 849 19.05 -36.87 7.13
C SER A 849 19.22 -35.38 6.75
N TYR A 850 20.47 -34.92 6.61
CA TYR A 850 20.83 -33.56 6.19
C TYR A 850 20.81 -33.35 4.66
N THR A 851 20.51 -34.39 3.89
CA THR A 851 20.38 -34.36 2.42
C THR A 851 18.96 -34.75 2.02
N GLU A 852 18.36 -34.12 1.01
CA GLU A 852 16.97 -34.49 0.64
C GLU A 852 16.93 -35.88 -0.01
N GLU A 853 15.99 -36.73 0.41
CA GLU A 853 15.84 -38.09 -0.12
C GLU A 853 15.42 -38.12 -1.59
N CYS A 854 14.78 -37.04 -2.08
CA CYS A 854 14.27 -36.95 -3.45
C CYS A 854 15.34 -36.85 -4.55
N PHE A 855 16.63 -36.74 -4.19
CA PHE A 855 17.74 -36.66 -5.16
C PHE A 855 18.20 -38.00 -5.76
N GLY A 856 17.64 -39.12 -5.29
CA GLY A 856 17.99 -40.46 -5.78
C GLY A 856 19.42 -40.83 -5.40
N PHE A 857 19.64 -41.21 -4.14
CA PHE A 857 20.95 -41.63 -3.62
C PHE A 857 21.61 -42.71 -4.49
N ASP A 858 20.83 -43.53 -5.19
CA ASP A 858 21.33 -44.51 -6.18
C ASP A 858 22.22 -43.87 -7.25
N LYS A 859 21.84 -42.69 -7.79
CA LYS A 859 22.62 -41.96 -8.79
C LYS A 859 23.95 -41.48 -8.21
N VAL A 860 23.93 -40.97 -6.98
CA VAL A 860 25.13 -40.51 -6.27
C VAL A 860 26.06 -41.69 -6.00
N VAL A 861 25.51 -42.83 -5.54
CA VAL A 861 26.26 -44.06 -5.29
C VAL A 861 26.86 -44.62 -6.59
N GLU A 862 26.09 -44.66 -7.69
CA GLU A 862 26.59 -45.09 -9.00
C GLU A 862 27.74 -44.19 -9.47
N THR A 863 27.59 -42.87 -9.32
CA THR A 863 28.61 -41.89 -9.68
C THR A 863 29.89 -42.12 -8.88
N LEU A 864 29.79 -42.26 -7.56
CA LEU A 864 30.93 -42.53 -6.67
C LEU A 864 31.59 -43.88 -6.97
N LYS A 865 30.82 -44.93 -7.26
CA LYS A 865 31.35 -46.26 -7.66
C LYS A 865 32.10 -46.18 -8.99
N LYS A 866 31.55 -45.48 -9.98
CA LYS A 866 32.16 -45.30 -11.31
C LYS A 866 33.45 -44.49 -11.24
N LEU A 867 33.49 -43.47 -10.40
CA LEU A 867 34.64 -42.58 -10.26
C LEU A 867 35.66 -43.06 -9.21
N LYS A 868 35.37 -44.14 -8.47
CA LYS A 868 36.14 -44.59 -7.31
C LYS A 868 37.64 -44.69 -7.57
N ASP A 869 38.05 -45.35 -8.65
CA ASP A 869 39.46 -45.55 -8.99
C ASP A 869 40.16 -44.23 -9.35
N SER A 870 39.41 -43.26 -9.87
CA SER A 870 39.93 -41.93 -10.18
C SER A 870 39.96 -41.02 -8.97
N LEU A 871 39.12 -41.23 -7.95
CA LEU A 871 38.99 -40.41 -6.74
C LEU A 871 39.89 -40.84 -5.57
N CYS A 872 40.38 -42.09 -5.58
CA CYS A 872 41.12 -42.70 -4.48
C CYS A 872 42.64 -42.69 -4.72
N ASP A 873 43.37 -41.82 -4.04
CA ASP A 873 44.84 -41.74 -4.16
C ASP A 873 45.58 -42.39 -2.96
N ASN A 874 44.86 -42.75 -1.89
CA ASN A 874 45.42 -43.39 -0.68
C ASN A 874 44.38 -44.18 0.13
N GLU A 875 44.80 -44.98 1.11
CA GLU A 875 43.90 -45.80 1.95
C GLU A 875 42.84 -44.99 2.71
N ASP A 876 43.14 -43.73 3.09
CA ASP A 876 42.19 -42.86 3.80
C ASP A 876 41.04 -42.42 2.89
N SER A 877 41.34 -42.01 1.65
CA SER A 877 40.34 -41.66 0.63
C SER A 877 39.44 -42.86 0.29
N ILE A 878 40.00 -44.06 0.17
CA ILE A 878 39.23 -45.31 -0.01
C ILE A 878 38.28 -45.53 1.16
N ARG A 879 38.77 -45.37 2.40
CA ARG A 879 37.97 -45.54 3.62
C ARG A 879 36.82 -44.54 3.69
N LYS A 880 37.07 -43.26 3.36
CA LYS A 880 36.06 -42.20 3.32
C LYS A 880 34.98 -42.51 2.27
N ILE A 881 35.35 -42.78 1.02
CA ILE A 881 34.39 -43.08 -0.05
C ILE A 881 33.55 -44.31 0.27
N ASN A 882 34.17 -45.41 0.74
CA ASN A 882 33.42 -46.60 1.12
C ASN A 882 32.42 -46.31 2.26
N LYS A 883 32.80 -45.44 3.21
CA LYS A 883 31.90 -45.03 4.29
C LYS A 883 30.73 -44.20 3.77
N ILE A 884 30.97 -43.26 2.85
CA ILE A 884 29.92 -42.46 2.20
C ILE A 884 28.94 -43.37 1.47
N ILE A 885 29.44 -44.24 0.59
CA ILE A 885 28.62 -45.21 -0.16
C ILE A 885 27.78 -46.06 0.81
N PHE A 886 28.42 -46.62 1.84
CA PHE A 886 27.71 -47.44 2.83
C PHE A 886 26.57 -46.69 3.52
N ILE A 887 26.77 -45.43 3.93
CA ILE A 887 25.71 -44.63 4.56
C ILE A 887 24.55 -44.33 3.59
N LEU A 888 24.86 -44.07 2.32
CA LEU A 888 23.86 -43.79 1.28
C LEU A 888 23.09 -45.05 0.83
N GLU A 889 23.64 -46.25 1.03
CA GLU A 889 23.00 -47.54 0.69
C GLU A 889 22.11 -48.12 1.80
N LEU A 890 22.20 -47.61 3.05
CA LEU A 890 21.42 -48.13 4.18
C LEU A 890 19.95 -47.66 4.13
N GLU A 891 19.00 -48.52 3.77
CA GLU A 891 17.56 -48.21 3.84
C GLU A 891 17.06 -47.87 5.24
#